data_AF-A0A267ENE5-F1
#
_entry.id   AF-A0A267ENE5-F1
#
_cell.length_a   1.000
_cell.length_b   1.000
_cell.length_c   1.000
_cell.angle_alpha   90.00
_cell.angle_beta   90.00
_cell.angle_gamma   90.00
#
_symmetry.space_group_name_H-M   'P 1'
#
loop_
_entity.id
_entity.type
_entity.pdbx_description
1 polymer ?
#
loop_
_entity_poly.entity_id
_entity_poly.type
_entity_poly.pdbx_seq_one_letter_code
_entity_poly.pdbx_strand_id
1 'polypeptide(L)'
;AQQTRTRSGVATSADVIHFAGDSSFSNMDCDKRLKLPKKTGFVYDERMTLHKHDWNPKFNEAPERITTTHARLCELGLVQRCERISAEPITDEDILRLHSPELLQLLKDSQQMSDEEQCKLREKFDEAPLSVHTHDAARLSAGGLLKLTQAVLDGKLLNGFALIRPPGHHAMRDDFNGFCYLNNVCLSALKALSSSEGKRILIVDWDVHHGQGIQQAFYNSSDVLYISIHRYERGEHWPNLREGDYDFVGIGNGLGYNVNVPLNEIGLSNAEYLAIFHNLILPIATEFSPDLVFVSAGFDCAIGCPLGEMRVHPACFAHFTHYLMSLANGRIVIALEGGYCLSSLSEGVAMTVRTLLGDACPRLEALGEPSDSIKETLLNCLTALRPYWKCLRMQGSTGDMLIPDISHLSLNSTHATKLKYPWVEYNPELTPEQLVAFAKEVDRLTALADLRPADADANNYRTCLAYDVKMCRHENLLDRSHPELPRRIVYIYDQLCAKGLSGLCRFASSRRCTDEEAMLFHTRDNLDMMAAWRNLDSESDRFAELQSRFDSLYVHPLSYDAAQLSCGTLLSVVEEVCSGRSRNGYAIVRPPGHHAESDKPRGFCFINNVVVAARYAQTKHSNKVRRVLILDWDVHHGNGVQDAFYSDDSVLYISLHRYDFGRFYPGSSGAKENVGCDKGLGYNVNVPWNGRVGDAEYLAAFHHIVLPIAQSFNPDLVLVSAGFDAAVGDPLGGLKLTPACYGHLAHLLCGLAGGRVVLALEGGYNLASIGEASCHCVASLLGLPPLQLPKQLVPNVHGVRAIREVIDIHKAYWKHLKFSDDIPNWVTSLPEDANRSADSVNTSVDQLARELDNLDVSAAATSVTDFIEASSTAAAAAASGGAVGGFEFLLLEDQQFFAVHPRSDCPHVIQPSHVTRIADGRGVDARAVCQTCSDGSENWLCLACLETHCGRYVSKHMLSHSESTGHVIALSFSDLSVWCYHCDSYIVSPVVEPFIAAAARSKFGE
;
A
#
# COMPACT_ATOMS: atom_id res chain seq x y z
N ALA A 1 -17.62 29.79 43.90
CA ALA A 1 -18.52 30.09 45.02
C ALA A 1 -19.96 30.16 44.51
N GLN A 2 -20.83 29.43 45.21
CA GLN A 2 -22.29 29.27 45.19
C GLN A 2 -23.21 29.99 44.17
N GLN A 3 -24.00 29.13 43.50
CA GLN A 3 -25.43 29.19 43.12
C GLN A 3 -26.24 30.46 43.43
N THR A 4 -27.01 30.95 42.44
CA THR A 4 -28.47 30.73 42.30
C THR A 4 -29.03 31.62 41.17
N ARG A 5 -29.69 31.02 40.16
CA ARG A 5 -30.52 31.71 39.17
C ARG A 5 -31.94 31.19 39.28
N THR A 6 -32.88 32.08 39.59
CA THR A 6 -34.33 31.89 39.56
C THR A 6 -34.86 31.91 38.13
N ARG A 7 -35.80 31.01 37.84
CA ARG A 7 -36.55 30.88 36.57
C ARG A 7 -37.78 31.78 36.53
N SER A 8 -38.01 32.40 35.37
CA SER A 8 -39.32 32.74 34.76
C SER A 8 -39.02 32.90 33.26
N GLY A 9 -39.58 32.18 32.28
CA GLY A 9 -40.90 31.56 32.17
C GLY A 9 -41.63 32.24 31.01
N VAL A 10 -41.30 31.90 29.76
CA VAL A 10 -42.16 32.11 28.58
C VAL A 10 -41.98 30.90 27.65
N ALA A 11 -43.09 30.22 27.37
CA ALA A 11 -43.18 29.02 26.56
C ALA A 11 -43.31 29.37 25.07
N THR A 12 -42.56 28.66 24.22
CA THR A 12 -42.88 28.47 22.80
C THR A 12 -42.73 26.98 22.51
N SER A 13 -43.83 26.35 22.14
CA SER A 13 -43.96 24.93 21.80
C SER A 13 -43.21 24.62 20.50
N ALA A 14 -42.18 23.79 20.60
CA ALA A 14 -41.64 23.00 19.50
C ALA A 14 -41.49 21.58 20.04
N ASP A 15 -42.35 20.68 19.57
CA ASP A 15 -42.30 19.26 19.91
C ASP A 15 -41.02 18.65 19.34
N VAL A 16 -40.00 18.57 20.18
CA VAL A 16 -38.82 17.73 19.96
C VAL A 16 -39.25 16.31 20.28
N ILE A 17 -39.33 15.46 19.25
CA ILE A 17 -39.45 14.02 19.42
C ILE A 17 -38.16 13.53 20.08
N HIS A 18 -38.18 13.42 21.41
CA HIS A 18 -37.20 12.66 22.15
C HIS A 18 -37.45 11.17 21.91
N PHE A 19 -36.66 10.54 21.04
CA PHE A 19 -36.54 9.09 21.05
C PHE A 19 -35.84 8.70 22.35
N ALA A 20 -36.56 7.98 23.21
CA ALA A 20 -36.04 7.41 24.43
C ALA A 20 -34.88 6.47 24.09
N GLY A 21 -33.66 6.89 24.41
CA GLY A 21 -32.49 6.02 24.39
C GLY A 21 -32.65 4.95 25.46
N ASP A 22 -32.61 3.70 25.03
CA ASP A 22 -32.48 2.53 25.89
C ASP A 22 -31.24 2.71 26.78
N SER A 23 -31.45 2.84 28.09
CA SER A 23 -30.44 3.20 29.08
C SER A 23 -29.54 2.01 29.49
N SER A 24 -29.31 1.07 28.59
CA SER A 24 -28.52 -0.15 28.84
C SER A 24 -27.05 -0.07 28.34
N PHE A 25 -26.61 1.07 27.78
CA PHE A 25 -25.23 1.27 27.31
C PHE A 25 -24.35 2.17 28.19
N SER A 26 -24.75 2.48 29.42
CA SER A 26 -24.03 3.46 30.28
C SER A 26 -22.86 2.89 31.10
N ASN A 27 -22.23 1.77 30.71
CA ASN A 27 -21.09 1.20 31.45
C ASN A 27 -20.03 0.54 30.56
N MET A 28 -19.76 1.11 29.38
CA MET A 28 -18.46 0.89 28.72
C MET A 28 -17.48 1.95 29.18
N ASP A 29 -16.41 1.47 29.80
CA ASP A 29 -15.28 2.17 30.37
C ASP A 29 -14.84 3.41 29.52
N CYS A 30 -15.17 4.61 29.99
CA CYS A 30 -14.84 5.89 29.35
C CYS A 30 -13.34 6.25 29.38
N ASP A 31 -12.47 5.30 29.73
CA ASP A 31 -11.03 5.52 29.94
C ASP A 31 -10.17 5.27 28.69
N LYS A 32 -10.76 4.92 27.54
CA LYS A 32 -10.07 4.78 26.26
C LYS A 32 -10.18 6.02 25.36
N ARG A 33 -9.89 7.21 25.89
CA ARG A 33 -9.59 8.36 25.00
C ARG A 33 -8.34 8.00 24.19
N LEU A 34 -8.40 8.14 22.86
CA LEU A 34 -7.22 8.04 22.00
C LEU A 34 -6.13 8.96 22.58
N LYS A 35 -5.06 8.36 23.11
CA LYS A 35 -3.89 9.13 23.56
C LYS A 35 -3.23 9.69 22.30
N LEU A 36 -3.02 11.00 22.28
CA LEU A 36 -2.26 11.69 21.24
C LEU A 36 -0.95 10.93 20.94
N PRO A 37 -0.44 11.00 19.70
CA PRO A 37 0.68 10.17 19.28
C PRO A 37 1.88 10.41 20.20
N LYS A 38 2.54 9.32 20.56
CA LYS A 38 3.77 9.33 21.35
C LYS A 38 4.83 10.14 20.59
N LYS A 39 5.69 10.85 21.32
CA LYS A 39 6.69 11.74 20.72
C LYS A 39 7.64 11.00 19.77
N THR A 40 8.25 11.74 18.85
CA THR A 40 9.40 11.31 18.05
C THR A 40 10.66 11.33 18.89
N GLY A 41 11.40 10.22 18.94
CA GLY A 41 12.70 10.17 19.61
C GLY A 41 13.82 10.76 18.77
N PHE A 42 14.82 11.35 19.41
CA PHE A 42 16.02 11.85 18.75
C PHE A 42 17.28 11.50 19.54
N VAL A 43 18.24 10.86 18.87
CA VAL A 43 19.56 10.51 19.43
C VAL A 43 20.62 11.41 18.79
N TYR A 44 21.44 12.05 19.62
CA TYR A 44 22.64 12.77 19.24
C TYR A 44 23.58 12.83 20.45
N ASP A 45 24.87 12.62 20.22
CA ASP A 45 25.90 12.76 21.26
C ASP A 45 27.21 13.30 20.67
N GLU A 46 27.68 14.42 21.21
CA GLU A 46 28.86 15.11 20.73
C GLU A 46 30.14 14.26 20.89
N ARG A 47 30.18 13.28 21.80
CA ARG A 47 31.36 12.39 21.94
C ARG A 47 31.62 11.57 20.68
N MET A 48 30.61 11.35 19.85
CA MET A 48 30.77 10.70 18.55
C MET A 48 31.68 11.52 17.60
N THR A 49 31.82 12.84 17.81
CA THR A 49 32.71 13.73 17.02
C THR A 49 34.19 13.51 17.29
N LEU A 50 34.55 12.83 18.38
CA LEU A 50 35.94 12.56 18.74
C LEU A 50 36.61 11.56 17.79
N HIS A 51 35.83 10.69 17.13
CA HIS A 51 36.33 9.84 16.04
C HIS A 51 36.68 10.74 14.85
N LYS A 52 37.96 10.99 14.59
CA LYS A 52 38.40 11.83 13.48
C LYS A 52 39.77 11.42 12.99
N HIS A 53 40.14 11.93 11.82
CA HIS A 53 41.34 11.54 11.09
C HIS A 53 42.21 12.75 10.77
N ASP A 54 42.98 13.22 11.77
CA ASP A 54 43.81 14.44 11.64
C ASP A 54 44.88 14.34 10.53
N TRP A 55 45.22 13.12 10.11
CA TRP A 55 46.13 12.84 8.99
C TRP A 55 45.51 13.13 7.60
N ASN A 56 44.18 13.19 7.49
CA ASN A 56 43.45 13.58 6.29
C ASN A 56 42.29 14.52 6.65
N PRO A 57 42.55 15.84 6.73
CA PRO A 57 41.53 16.83 7.04
C PRO A 57 40.40 16.95 6.00
N LYS A 58 40.58 16.38 4.80
CA LYS A 58 39.57 16.36 3.71
C LYS A 58 38.82 15.03 3.63
N PHE A 59 38.93 14.18 4.65
CA PHE A 59 38.24 12.90 4.67
C PHE A 59 36.71 13.11 4.68
N ASN A 60 35.99 12.38 3.82
CA ASN A 60 34.55 12.59 3.63
C ASN A 60 33.73 12.25 4.89
N GLU A 61 34.08 11.18 5.61
CA GLU A 61 33.45 10.83 6.90
C GLU A 61 34.05 11.68 8.03
N ALA A 62 33.52 12.89 8.20
CA ALA A 62 34.03 13.87 9.15
C ALA A 62 33.01 14.24 10.25
N PRO A 63 33.45 14.71 11.43
CA PRO A 63 32.58 15.19 12.50
C PRO A 63 31.55 16.26 12.09
N GLU A 64 31.88 17.06 11.08
CA GLU A 64 31.06 18.12 10.50
C GLU A 64 29.71 17.60 10.00
N ARG A 65 29.64 16.33 9.60
CA ARG A 65 28.40 15.67 9.13
C ARG A 65 27.30 15.73 10.17
N ILE A 66 27.59 15.32 11.41
CA ILE A 66 26.58 15.32 12.48
C ILE A 66 26.47 16.68 13.18
N THR A 67 27.54 17.47 13.26
CA THR A 67 27.51 18.77 13.94
C THR A 67 26.77 19.83 13.13
N THR A 68 27.03 19.92 11.82
CA THR A 68 26.32 20.84 10.91
C THR A 68 24.85 20.47 10.82
N THR A 69 24.55 19.18 10.66
CA THR A 69 23.17 18.68 10.63
C THR A 69 22.44 18.97 11.94
N HIS A 70 23.06 18.68 13.09
CA HIS A 70 22.45 18.97 14.40
C HIS A 70 22.19 20.47 14.57
N ALA A 71 23.14 21.33 14.18
CA ALA A 71 22.98 22.78 14.22
C ALA A 71 21.81 23.23 13.34
N ARG A 72 21.68 22.69 12.13
CA ARG A 72 20.56 22.98 11.22
C ARG A 72 19.21 22.54 11.80
N LEU A 73 19.14 21.34 12.38
CA LEU A 73 17.92 20.88 13.05
C LEU A 73 17.54 21.76 14.24
N CYS A 74 18.53 22.26 14.99
CA CYS A 74 18.29 23.21 16.08
C CYS A 74 17.81 24.57 15.58
N GLU A 75 18.39 25.09 14.48
CA GLU A 75 17.98 26.33 13.83
C GLU A 75 16.51 26.28 13.39
N LEU A 76 16.09 25.13 12.84
CA LEU A 76 14.72 24.87 12.42
C LEU A 76 13.77 24.51 13.59
N GLY A 77 14.27 24.46 14.84
CA GLY A 77 13.47 24.14 16.01
C GLY A 77 13.01 22.67 16.10
N LEU A 78 13.61 21.76 15.33
CA LEU A 78 13.16 20.37 15.20
C LEU A 78 13.60 19.51 16.37
N VAL A 79 14.84 19.67 16.83
CA VAL A 79 15.38 18.91 17.98
C VAL A 79 14.53 19.14 19.24
N GLN A 80 14.06 20.38 19.43
CA GLN A 80 13.26 20.79 20.59
C GLN A 80 11.85 20.18 20.59
N ARG A 81 11.36 19.74 19.43
CA ARG A 81 10.07 19.05 19.27
C ARG A 81 10.20 17.54 19.52
N CYS A 82 11.42 16.99 19.48
CA CYS A 82 11.69 15.59 19.72
C CYS A 82 11.92 15.29 21.22
N GLU A 83 11.69 14.02 21.60
CA GLU A 83 12.11 13.48 22.89
C GLU A 83 13.58 13.03 22.78
N ARG A 84 14.46 13.62 23.59
CA ARG A 84 15.88 13.26 23.59
C ARG A 84 16.08 11.85 24.17
N ILE A 85 16.75 11.00 23.41
CA ILE A 85 17.23 9.69 23.86
C ILE A 85 18.75 9.78 24.05
N SER A 86 19.22 9.41 25.25
CA SER A 86 20.66 9.43 25.56
C SER A 86 21.37 8.32 24.79
N ALA A 87 22.47 8.66 24.11
CA ALA A 87 23.37 7.66 23.56
C ALA A 87 24.19 7.05 24.70
N GLU A 88 24.03 5.75 24.90
CA GLU A 88 24.85 4.97 25.83
C GLU A 88 25.64 3.93 25.05
N PRO A 89 26.85 3.57 25.51
CA PRO A 89 27.63 2.53 24.85
C PRO A 89 26.85 1.21 24.83
N ILE A 90 26.74 0.60 23.64
CA ILE A 90 26.21 -0.77 23.52
C ILE A 90 27.05 -1.74 24.35
N THR A 91 26.46 -2.85 24.79
CA THR A 91 27.15 -3.87 25.61
C THR A 91 27.97 -4.83 24.75
N ASP A 92 28.98 -5.49 25.34
CA ASP A 92 29.73 -6.55 24.64
C ASP A 92 28.82 -7.71 24.24
N GLU A 93 27.87 -8.07 25.11
CA GLU A 93 26.89 -9.13 24.82
C GLU A 93 26.09 -8.81 23.55
N ASP A 94 25.61 -7.56 23.43
CA ASP A 94 24.85 -7.16 22.26
C ASP A 94 25.72 -7.09 21.00
N ILE A 95 26.98 -6.60 21.08
CA ILE A 95 27.92 -6.61 19.95
C ILE A 95 28.16 -8.04 19.44
N LEU A 96 28.38 -8.99 20.36
CA LEU A 96 28.67 -10.39 20.06
C LEU A 96 27.47 -11.15 19.45
N ARG A 97 26.28 -10.54 19.37
CA ARG A 97 25.15 -11.10 18.61
C ARG A 97 25.43 -11.14 17.10
N LEU A 98 26.29 -10.24 16.61
CA LEU A 98 26.66 -10.16 15.20
C LEU A 98 28.16 -10.33 15.00
N HIS A 99 28.97 -9.49 15.66
CA HIS A 99 30.40 -9.38 15.42
C HIS A 99 31.19 -10.43 16.20
N SER A 100 32.34 -10.85 15.67
CA SER A 100 33.18 -11.85 16.32
C SER A 100 33.92 -11.30 17.55
N PRO A 101 34.26 -12.19 18.51
CA PRO A 101 35.13 -11.83 19.63
C PRO A 101 36.45 -11.19 19.19
N GLU A 102 37.02 -11.64 18.08
CA GLU A 102 38.27 -11.15 17.52
C GLU A 102 38.13 -9.71 17.01
N LEU A 103 37.06 -9.41 16.27
CA LEU A 103 36.79 -8.05 15.77
C LEU A 103 36.48 -7.08 16.92
N LEU A 104 35.71 -7.53 17.93
CA LEU A 104 35.44 -6.75 19.14
C LEU A 104 36.73 -6.46 19.93
N GLN A 105 37.62 -7.45 20.07
CA GLN A 105 38.89 -7.25 20.75
C GLN A 105 39.77 -6.26 19.98
N LEU A 106 39.84 -6.37 18.65
CA LEU A 106 40.56 -5.40 17.82
C LEU A 106 40.00 -3.98 17.97
N LEU A 107 38.68 -3.84 18.03
CA LEU A 107 38.04 -2.54 18.27
C LEU A 107 38.46 -1.97 19.63
N LYS A 108 38.52 -2.78 20.69
CA LYS A 108 39.00 -2.36 22.02
C LYS A 108 40.46 -1.94 22.00
N ASP A 109 41.30 -2.75 21.36
CA ASP A 109 42.75 -2.50 21.28
C ASP A 109 43.04 -1.19 20.52
N SER A 110 42.17 -0.78 19.60
CA SER A 110 42.31 0.48 18.83
C SER A 110 42.46 1.74 19.70
N GLN A 111 41.96 1.71 20.94
CA GLN A 111 42.09 2.83 21.88
C GLN A 111 43.53 3.09 22.34
N GLN A 112 44.38 2.06 22.27
CA GLN A 112 45.76 2.11 22.77
C GLN A 112 46.79 2.10 21.62
N MET A 113 46.34 2.08 20.37
CA MET A 113 47.23 2.01 19.21
C MET A 113 47.93 3.34 18.95
N SER A 114 49.24 3.25 18.71
CA SER A 114 50.03 4.35 18.15
C SER A 114 49.59 4.71 16.73
N ASP A 115 49.96 5.90 16.26
CA ASP A 115 49.67 6.34 14.88
C ASP A 115 50.25 5.39 13.82
N GLU A 116 51.41 4.78 14.09
CA GLU A 116 52.04 3.80 13.22
C GLU A 116 51.24 2.49 13.12
N GLU A 117 50.71 2.01 14.25
CA GLU A 117 49.85 0.82 14.29
C GLU A 117 48.50 1.07 13.60
N GLN A 118 47.91 2.25 13.84
CA GLN A 118 46.70 2.67 13.13
C GLN A 118 46.95 2.74 11.62
N CYS A 119 48.09 3.29 11.17
CA CYS A 119 48.44 3.35 9.76
C CYS A 119 48.55 1.96 9.12
N LYS A 120 49.13 0.98 9.81
CA LYS A 120 49.21 -0.40 9.31
C LYS A 120 47.84 -1.08 9.21
N LEU A 121 46.94 -0.81 10.16
CA LEU A 121 45.59 -1.36 10.13
C LEU A 121 44.70 -0.72 9.07
N ARG A 122 44.95 0.54 8.70
CA ARG A 122 44.27 1.19 7.57
C ARG A 122 44.44 0.42 6.26
N GLU A 123 45.59 -0.22 6.05
CA GLU A 123 45.83 -1.03 4.84
C GLU A 123 45.14 -2.41 4.90
N LYS A 124 44.65 -2.82 6.07
CA LYS A 124 44.00 -4.13 6.28
C LYS A 124 42.52 -4.10 5.90
N PHE A 125 41.85 -2.97 6.14
CA PHE A 125 40.41 -2.82 5.96
C PHE A 125 40.09 -1.92 4.78
N ASP A 126 39.00 -2.23 4.08
CA ASP A 126 38.54 -1.41 2.95
C ASP A 126 37.82 -0.17 3.48
N GLU A 127 38.44 1.00 3.29
CA GLU A 127 37.91 2.31 3.69
C GLU A 127 37.46 2.43 5.18
N ALA A 128 38.11 1.74 6.13
CA ALA A 128 37.74 1.82 7.55
C ALA A 128 38.90 2.26 8.46
N PRO A 129 39.34 3.53 8.38
CA PRO A 129 40.47 4.02 9.17
C PRO A 129 40.18 4.14 10.67
N LEU A 130 40.96 3.46 11.50
CA LEU A 130 40.83 3.56 12.96
C LEU A 130 41.45 4.84 13.54
N SER A 131 40.94 5.24 14.71
CA SER A 131 41.46 6.27 15.61
C SER A 131 41.34 5.80 17.05
N VAL A 132 42.06 6.41 17.99
CA VAL A 132 41.95 6.09 19.43
C VAL A 132 40.54 6.27 20.01
N HIS A 133 39.67 7.01 19.32
CA HIS A 133 38.28 7.26 19.71
C HIS A 133 37.25 6.40 18.98
N THR A 134 37.69 5.55 18.03
CA THR A 134 36.75 4.77 17.22
C THR A 134 35.93 3.80 18.06
N HIS A 135 36.55 3.12 19.03
CA HIS A 135 35.85 2.22 19.95
C HIS A 135 34.67 2.91 20.64
N ASP A 136 34.90 4.05 21.30
CA ASP A 136 33.87 4.71 22.10
C ASP A 136 32.77 5.30 21.21
N ALA A 137 33.13 5.91 20.09
CA ALA A 137 32.18 6.47 19.14
C ALA A 137 31.28 5.38 18.53
N ALA A 138 31.85 4.26 18.06
CA ALA A 138 31.11 3.15 17.49
C ALA A 138 30.11 2.56 18.50
N ARG A 139 30.51 2.42 19.77
CA ARG A 139 29.61 1.91 20.80
C ARG A 139 28.48 2.86 21.13
N LEU A 140 28.75 4.16 21.17
CA LEU A 140 27.71 5.18 21.38
C LEU A 140 26.73 5.22 20.21
N SER A 141 27.23 5.10 18.97
CA SER A 141 26.43 5.05 17.74
C SER A 141 25.43 3.89 17.80
N ALA A 142 25.93 2.66 17.95
CA ALA A 142 25.11 1.46 18.02
C ALA A 142 24.17 1.44 19.23
N GLY A 143 24.67 1.84 20.41
CA GLY A 143 23.88 1.79 21.64
C GLY A 143 22.81 2.87 21.72
N GLY A 144 23.05 4.05 21.13
CA GLY A 144 22.03 5.08 20.96
C GLY A 144 20.85 4.61 20.09
N LEU A 145 21.15 3.99 18.95
CA LEU A 145 20.11 3.41 18.08
C LEU A 145 19.36 2.25 18.74
N LEU A 146 20.06 1.36 19.45
CA LEU A 146 19.44 0.27 20.19
C LEU A 146 18.47 0.78 21.26
N LYS A 147 18.84 1.84 22.00
CA LYS A 147 17.96 2.48 22.98
C LYS A 147 16.73 3.13 22.35
N LEU A 148 16.91 3.82 21.24
CA LEU A 148 15.80 4.41 20.49
C LEU A 148 14.82 3.32 20.04
N THR A 149 15.36 2.23 19.49
CA THR A 149 14.60 1.05 19.07
C THR A 149 13.78 0.48 20.22
N GLN A 150 14.39 0.27 21.38
CA GLN A 150 13.69 -0.25 22.55
C GLN A 150 12.56 0.69 22.99
N ALA A 151 12.78 2.01 22.97
CA ALA A 151 11.74 2.98 23.33
C ALA A 151 10.56 2.98 22.34
N VAL A 152 10.78 2.71 21.05
CA VAL A 152 9.70 2.52 20.06
C VAL A 152 8.96 1.20 20.30
N LEU A 153 9.67 0.09 20.52
CA LEU A 153 9.07 -1.22 20.79
C LEU A 153 8.26 -1.25 22.10
N ASP A 154 8.76 -0.62 23.15
CA ASP A 154 8.06 -0.43 24.43
C ASP A 154 6.80 0.45 24.29
N GLY A 155 6.62 1.09 23.13
CA GLY A 155 5.61 2.10 22.94
C GLY A 155 5.80 3.28 23.89
N LYS A 156 7.02 3.71 24.17
CA LYS A 156 7.28 5.02 24.82
C LYS A 156 7.32 6.12 23.78
N LEU A 157 7.82 5.80 22.60
CA LEU A 157 7.87 6.65 21.41
C LEU A 157 7.02 6.03 20.30
N LEU A 158 6.61 6.85 19.33
CA LEU A 158 5.98 6.36 18.11
C LEU A 158 7.05 5.91 17.11
N ASN A 159 8.05 6.78 16.92
CA ASN A 159 9.11 6.66 15.92
C ASN A 159 10.36 7.42 16.40
N GLY A 160 11.42 7.45 15.60
CA GLY A 160 12.54 8.35 15.88
C GLY A 160 13.67 8.33 14.87
N PHE A 161 14.59 9.27 15.06
CA PHE A 161 15.79 9.46 14.25
C PHE A 161 17.05 9.43 15.12
N ALA A 162 18.06 8.67 14.70
CA ALA A 162 19.37 8.61 15.33
C ALA A 162 20.41 9.32 14.46
N LEU A 163 20.80 10.54 14.86
CA LEU A 163 21.87 11.30 14.23
C LEU A 163 23.21 10.84 14.83
N ILE A 164 23.74 9.76 14.26
CA ILE A 164 24.85 8.99 14.83
C ILE A 164 26.04 8.92 13.89
N ARG A 165 27.23 8.69 14.46
CA ARG A 165 28.44 8.29 13.74
C ARG A 165 29.39 7.52 14.65
N PRO A 166 30.23 6.61 14.14
CA PRO A 166 30.35 6.18 12.74
C PRO A 166 29.09 5.46 12.20
N PRO A 167 28.93 5.38 10.86
CA PRO A 167 27.87 4.60 10.21
C PRO A 167 28.03 3.09 10.47
N GLY A 168 27.10 2.27 9.98
CA GLY A 168 27.03 0.85 10.29
C GLY A 168 26.76 -0.13 9.15
N HIS A 169 26.05 0.24 8.09
CA HIS A 169 25.51 -0.75 7.12
C HIS A 169 26.55 -1.62 6.38
N HIS A 170 27.81 -1.18 6.26
CA HIS A 170 28.90 -1.96 5.67
C HIS A 170 29.61 -2.90 6.66
N ALA A 171 29.47 -2.68 7.97
CA ALA A 171 30.19 -3.48 8.96
C ALA A 171 29.70 -4.93 8.94
N MET A 172 30.65 -5.85 8.81
CA MET A 172 30.41 -7.30 8.71
C MET A 172 30.74 -8.00 10.04
N ARG A 173 30.46 -9.30 10.11
CA ARG A 173 30.76 -10.12 11.29
C ARG A 173 32.23 -10.04 11.72
N ASP A 174 33.13 -10.12 10.75
CA ASP A 174 34.58 -10.28 10.96
C ASP A 174 35.43 -9.16 10.34
N ASP A 175 34.79 -8.09 9.83
CA ASP A 175 35.47 -7.08 9.03
C ASP A 175 34.90 -5.66 9.23
N PHE A 176 35.78 -4.67 9.37
CA PHE A 176 35.42 -3.25 9.28
C PHE A 176 35.46 -2.83 7.81
N ASN A 177 34.50 -2.02 7.38
CA ASN A 177 34.37 -1.70 5.96
C ASN A 177 33.63 -0.37 5.78
N GLY A 178 34.01 0.45 4.79
CA GLY A 178 33.24 1.63 4.36
C GLY A 178 32.88 2.58 5.50
N PHE A 179 33.87 2.98 6.30
CA PHE A 179 33.71 3.82 7.50
C PHE A 179 32.90 3.19 8.66
N CYS A 180 32.45 1.94 8.52
CA CYS A 180 31.61 1.24 9.49
C CYS A 180 32.41 0.25 10.34
N TYR A 181 32.16 0.26 11.67
CA TYR A 181 32.85 -0.61 12.63
C TYR A 181 31.93 -1.58 13.37
N LEU A 182 30.71 -1.12 13.68
CA LEU A 182 29.63 -1.92 14.25
C LEU A 182 28.40 -1.71 13.38
N ASN A 183 27.68 -2.77 13.07
CA ASN A 183 26.48 -2.65 12.24
C ASN A 183 25.30 -2.23 13.10
N ASN A 184 25.10 -0.91 13.22
CA ASN A 184 24.14 -0.27 14.12
C ASN A 184 22.72 -0.84 13.93
N VAL A 185 22.27 -0.92 12.68
CA VAL A 185 20.92 -1.38 12.32
C VAL A 185 20.78 -2.89 12.56
N CYS A 186 21.74 -3.72 12.14
CA CYS A 186 21.68 -5.17 12.40
C CYS A 186 21.66 -5.50 13.89
N LEU A 187 22.49 -4.85 14.70
CA LEU A 187 22.52 -5.08 16.16
C LEU A 187 21.18 -4.72 16.81
N SER A 188 20.56 -3.61 16.37
CA SER A 188 19.24 -3.19 16.83
C SER A 188 18.12 -4.12 16.35
N ALA A 189 18.19 -4.60 15.10
CA ALA A 189 17.24 -5.55 14.55
C ALA A 189 17.33 -6.92 15.24
N LEU A 190 18.53 -7.46 15.47
CA LEU A 190 18.75 -8.70 16.23
C LEU A 190 18.22 -8.60 17.67
N LYS A 191 18.33 -7.42 18.29
CA LYS A 191 17.71 -7.16 19.60
C LYS A 191 16.19 -7.14 19.49
N ALA A 192 15.64 -6.45 18.48
CA ALA A 192 14.20 -6.36 18.26
C ALA A 192 13.55 -7.74 17.98
N LEU A 193 14.22 -8.62 17.23
CA LEU A 193 13.76 -10.01 16.97
C LEU A 193 13.63 -10.84 18.25
N SER A 194 14.38 -10.51 19.31
CA SER A 194 14.25 -11.16 20.61
C SER A 194 13.07 -10.67 21.44
N SER A 195 12.35 -9.65 20.98
CA SER A 195 11.14 -9.11 21.63
C SER A 195 9.86 -9.80 21.15
N SER A 196 8.77 -9.66 21.91
CA SER A 196 7.45 -10.16 21.50
C SER A 196 6.81 -9.38 20.34
N GLU A 197 7.26 -8.14 20.13
CA GLU A 197 6.67 -7.17 19.19
C GLU A 197 7.38 -7.12 17.83
N GLY A 198 8.69 -7.37 17.77
CA GLY A 198 9.50 -7.20 16.56
C GLY A 198 9.75 -8.49 15.78
N LYS A 199 8.71 -9.18 15.30
CA LYS A 199 8.86 -10.51 14.66
C LYS A 199 9.15 -10.46 13.16
N ARG A 200 8.66 -9.44 12.46
CA ARG A 200 8.97 -9.17 11.05
C ARG A 200 9.55 -7.78 10.94
N ILE A 201 10.79 -7.67 10.50
CA ILE A 201 11.52 -6.40 10.41
C ILE A 201 11.75 -6.08 8.94
N LEU A 202 11.34 -4.89 8.52
CA LEU A 202 11.73 -4.34 7.24
C LEU A 202 12.93 -3.41 7.46
N ILE A 203 14.00 -3.59 6.71
CA ILE A 203 15.12 -2.65 6.61
C ILE A 203 15.12 -2.08 5.20
N VAL A 204 14.89 -0.77 5.09
CA VAL A 204 15.06 -0.04 3.83
C VAL A 204 16.37 0.74 3.90
N ASP A 205 17.32 0.39 3.07
CA ASP A 205 18.57 1.11 2.89
C ASP A 205 18.48 1.97 1.62
N TRP A 206 18.42 3.29 1.82
CA TRP A 206 18.40 4.25 0.72
C TRP A 206 19.74 4.99 0.57
N ASP A 207 20.76 4.61 1.36
CA ASP A 207 22.13 5.06 1.15
C ASP A 207 22.57 4.67 -0.27
N VAL A 208 23.34 5.53 -0.93
CA VAL A 208 23.73 5.29 -2.31
C VAL A 208 24.68 4.10 -2.45
N HIS A 209 25.27 3.60 -1.37
CA HIS A 209 26.13 2.42 -1.38
C HIS A 209 25.38 1.18 -0.90
N HIS A 210 25.76 0.03 -1.45
CA HIS A 210 25.18 -1.25 -1.02
C HIS A 210 25.59 -1.57 0.42
N GLY A 211 24.64 -1.68 1.34
CA GLY A 211 24.86 -2.17 2.71
C GLY A 211 25.10 -3.68 2.78
N GLN A 212 26.19 -4.17 2.19
CA GLN A 212 26.57 -5.59 2.13
C GLN A 212 26.65 -6.23 3.52
N GLY A 213 27.02 -5.48 4.56
CA GLY A 213 27.03 -5.98 5.94
C GLY A 213 25.64 -6.38 6.44
N ILE A 214 24.61 -5.61 6.08
CA ILE A 214 23.21 -5.94 6.39
C ILE A 214 22.73 -7.14 5.59
N GLN A 215 23.00 -7.14 4.27
CA GLN A 215 22.67 -8.27 3.40
C GLN A 215 23.23 -9.58 3.97
N GLN A 216 24.53 -9.63 4.29
CA GLN A 216 25.17 -10.83 4.81
C GLN A 216 24.62 -11.26 6.17
N ALA A 217 24.31 -10.32 7.07
CA ALA A 217 23.77 -10.62 8.39
C ALA A 217 22.42 -11.34 8.34
N PHE A 218 21.59 -11.07 7.33
CA PHE A 218 20.23 -11.57 7.23
C PHE A 218 19.96 -12.43 5.99
N TYR A 219 20.97 -12.79 5.20
CA TYR A 219 20.81 -13.45 3.90
C TYR A 219 20.03 -14.78 3.94
N ASN A 220 20.02 -15.46 5.09
CA ASN A 220 19.27 -16.71 5.32
C ASN A 220 18.04 -16.54 6.24
N SER A 221 17.60 -15.31 6.51
CA SER A 221 16.46 -15.02 7.38
C SER A 221 15.25 -14.54 6.59
N SER A 222 14.06 -15.06 6.89
CA SER A 222 12.77 -14.53 6.44
C SER A 222 12.11 -13.60 7.48
N ASP A 223 12.68 -13.51 8.68
CA ASP A 223 12.19 -12.60 9.72
C ASP A 223 12.59 -11.15 9.42
N VAL A 224 13.64 -10.96 8.60
CA VAL A 224 14.14 -9.66 8.17
C VAL A 224 14.07 -9.57 6.65
N LEU A 225 13.30 -8.62 6.13
CA LEU A 225 13.32 -8.22 4.74
C LEU A 225 14.27 -7.04 4.59
N TYR A 226 15.34 -7.20 3.81
CA TYR A 226 16.29 -6.15 3.49
C TYR A 226 16.10 -5.67 2.05
N ILE A 227 15.94 -4.35 1.88
CA ILE A 227 15.83 -3.72 0.56
C ILE A 227 16.86 -2.59 0.46
N SER A 228 17.74 -2.63 -0.54
CA SER A 228 18.79 -1.62 -0.75
C SER A 228 18.72 -1.00 -2.13
N ILE A 229 18.70 0.32 -2.21
CA ILE A 229 18.84 1.09 -3.46
C ILE A 229 20.24 1.67 -3.52
N HIS A 230 21.07 1.29 -4.48
CA HIS A 230 22.46 1.73 -4.49
C HIS A 230 23.04 1.90 -5.89
N ARG A 231 23.98 2.83 -6.05
CA ARG A 231 24.82 2.98 -7.24
C ARG A 231 25.65 1.72 -7.42
N TYR A 232 25.58 1.16 -8.63
CA TYR A 232 26.20 -0.12 -8.96
C TYR A 232 27.07 -0.03 -10.21
N GLU A 233 26.59 0.64 -11.26
CA GLU A 233 27.31 0.79 -12.54
C GLU A 233 27.88 -0.55 -13.03
N ARG A 234 27.04 -1.59 -13.03
CA ARG A 234 27.40 -2.98 -13.42
C ARG A 234 28.58 -3.55 -12.60
N GLY A 235 28.69 -3.15 -11.34
CA GLY A 235 29.73 -3.56 -10.40
C GLY A 235 31.00 -2.70 -10.45
N GLU A 236 31.02 -1.61 -11.20
CA GLU A 236 32.14 -0.67 -11.25
C GLU A 236 32.13 0.34 -10.09
N HIS A 237 30.98 0.56 -9.45
CA HIS A 237 30.91 1.40 -8.25
C HIS A 237 31.25 0.63 -6.97
N TRP A 238 31.88 1.31 -6.01
CA TRP A 238 32.23 0.72 -4.71
C TRP A 238 30.95 0.25 -3.98
N PRO A 239 30.94 -0.94 -3.33
CA PRO A 239 32.08 -1.80 -2.98
C PRO A 239 32.49 -2.82 -4.07
N ASN A 240 32.03 -2.67 -5.31
CA ASN A 240 32.41 -3.51 -6.46
C ASN A 240 32.04 -5.00 -6.31
N LEU A 241 30.97 -5.28 -5.57
CA LEU A 241 30.55 -6.63 -5.24
C LEU A 241 29.48 -7.14 -6.20
N ARG A 242 29.71 -8.32 -6.78
CA ARG A 242 28.70 -9.00 -7.61
C ARG A 242 27.41 -9.29 -6.83
N GLU A 243 27.53 -9.50 -5.51
CA GLU A 243 26.39 -9.78 -4.65
C GLU A 243 25.49 -8.56 -4.38
N GLY A 244 25.89 -7.36 -4.82
CA GLY A 244 25.03 -6.17 -4.83
C GLY A 244 24.05 -6.14 -6.01
N ASP A 245 24.13 -7.07 -6.96
CA ASP A 245 23.21 -7.08 -8.10
C ASP A 245 21.81 -7.62 -7.74
N TYR A 246 20.85 -7.41 -8.65
CA TYR A 246 19.41 -7.68 -8.44
C TYR A 246 19.05 -9.15 -8.26
N ASP A 247 19.89 -10.08 -8.72
CA ASP A 247 19.66 -11.52 -8.70
C ASP A 247 20.13 -12.19 -7.39
N PHE A 248 20.75 -11.44 -6.47
CA PHE A 248 21.10 -11.92 -5.13
C PHE A 248 19.92 -11.75 -4.17
N VAL A 249 19.03 -12.74 -4.17
CA VAL A 249 17.71 -12.66 -3.49
C VAL A 249 17.65 -13.34 -2.13
N GLY A 250 18.77 -13.79 -1.58
CA GLY A 250 18.84 -14.57 -0.32
C GLY A 250 19.03 -16.06 -0.55
N ILE A 251 19.18 -16.83 0.54
CA ILE A 251 19.34 -18.29 0.53
C ILE A 251 18.47 -18.96 1.58
N GLY A 252 18.24 -20.27 1.44
CA GLY A 252 17.54 -21.07 2.44
C GLY A 252 16.21 -20.43 2.86
N ASN A 253 16.06 -20.12 4.15
CA ASN A 253 14.84 -19.51 4.68
C ASN A 253 14.71 -18.02 4.32
N GLY A 254 15.78 -17.36 3.89
CA GLY A 254 15.79 -15.95 3.47
C GLY A 254 15.61 -15.75 1.97
N LEU A 255 15.34 -16.82 1.20
CA LEU A 255 15.11 -16.71 -0.23
C LEU A 255 13.90 -15.79 -0.54
N GLY A 256 14.15 -14.72 -1.30
CA GLY A 256 13.20 -13.65 -1.59
C GLY A 256 13.22 -12.47 -0.61
N TYR A 257 13.91 -12.58 0.53
CA TYR A 257 13.93 -11.56 1.59
C TYR A 257 15.14 -10.61 1.52
N ASN A 258 15.95 -10.74 0.47
CA ASN A 258 16.98 -9.77 0.10
C ASN A 258 16.61 -9.14 -1.24
N VAL A 259 16.54 -7.81 -1.30
CA VAL A 259 16.17 -7.06 -2.51
C VAL A 259 17.25 -6.02 -2.78
N ASN A 260 18.03 -6.24 -3.82
CA ASN A 260 18.98 -5.26 -4.33
C ASN A 260 18.39 -4.51 -5.52
N VAL A 261 18.49 -3.18 -5.51
CA VAL A 261 18.08 -2.30 -6.59
C VAL A 261 19.33 -1.57 -7.14
N PRO A 262 20.09 -2.22 -8.03
CA PRO A 262 21.35 -1.68 -8.55
C PRO A 262 21.10 -0.59 -9.59
N LEU A 263 21.57 0.62 -9.31
CA LEU A 263 21.48 1.78 -10.20
C LEU A 263 22.69 1.79 -11.15
N ASN A 264 22.44 1.60 -12.44
CA ASN A 264 23.48 1.45 -13.46
C ASN A 264 23.81 2.76 -14.21
N GLU A 265 23.27 3.88 -13.73
CA GLU A 265 23.54 5.23 -14.23
C GLU A 265 23.61 6.21 -13.04
N ILE A 266 24.43 7.25 -13.18
CA ILE A 266 24.44 8.40 -12.28
C ILE A 266 23.38 9.43 -12.68
N GLY A 267 23.16 10.45 -11.84
CA GLY A 267 22.26 11.56 -12.16
C GLY A 267 20.77 11.25 -11.99
N LEU A 268 20.42 10.08 -11.44
CA LEU A 268 19.04 9.69 -11.19
C LEU A 268 18.39 10.60 -10.15
N SER A 269 17.12 10.92 -10.34
CA SER A 269 16.40 12.00 -9.67
C SER A 269 15.24 11.50 -8.81
N ASN A 270 14.38 12.41 -8.36
CA ASN A 270 13.14 12.06 -7.66
C ASN A 270 12.28 11.07 -8.46
N ALA A 271 12.22 11.22 -9.80
CA ALA A 271 11.36 10.39 -10.64
C ALA A 271 11.72 8.91 -10.55
N GLU A 272 13.02 8.59 -10.64
CA GLU A 272 13.54 7.22 -10.56
C GLU A 272 13.33 6.61 -9.17
N TYR A 273 13.68 7.34 -8.11
CA TYR A 273 13.51 6.82 -6.75
C TYR A 273 12.05 6.61 -6.39
N LEU A 274 11.15 7.52 -6.79
CA LEU A 274 9.71 7.34 -6.58
C LEU A 274 9.18 6.14 -7.37
N ALA A 275 9.68 5.91 -8.59
CA ALA A 275 9.34 4.71 -9.35
C ALA A 275 9.76 3.41 -8.64
N ILE A 276 10.94 3.38 -8.00
CA ILE A 276 11.38 2.25 -7.17
C ILE A 276 10.44 2.05 -5.98
N PHE A 277 10.08 3.13 -5.28
CA PHE A 277 9.14 3.05 -4.16
C PHE A 277 7.79 2.50 -4.57
N HIS A 278 7.23 3.01 -5.66
CA HIS A 278 5.89 2.66 -6.15
C HIS A 278 5.82 1.26 -6.76
N ASN A 279 6.83 0.85 -7.52
CA ASN A 279 6.76 -0.41 -8.26
C ASN A 279 7.40 -1.60 -7.54
N LEU A 280 8.22 -1.36 -6.50
CA LEU A 280 8.95 -2.43 -5.82
C LEU A 280 8.80 -2.36 -4.30
N ILE A 281 9.23 -1.27 -3.65
CA ILE A 281 9.32 -1.21 -2.17
C ILE A 281 7.95 -1.28 -1.52
N LEU A 282 7.00 -0.42 -1.91
CA LEU A 282 5.68 -0.38 -1.28
C LEU A 282 4.86 -1.65 -1.53
N PRO A 283 4.82 -2.22 -2.75
CA PRO A 283 4.18 -3.52 -2.97
C PRO A 283 4.74 -4.62 -2.06
N ILE A 284 6.07 -4.81 -2.06
CA ILE A 284 6.72 -5.87 -1.26
C ILE A 284 6.50 -5.62 0.24
N ALA A 285 6.71 -4.39 0.71
CA ALA A 285 6.58 -4.05 2.12
C ALA A 285 5.13 -4.21 2.63
N THR A 286 4.14 -3.93 1.77
CA THR A 286 2.72 -4.15 2.09
C THR A 286 2.39 -5.64 2.20
N GLU A 287 2.87 -6.48 1.27
CA GLU A 287 2.69 -7.93 1.34
C GLU A 287 3.41 -8.53 2.57
N PHE A 288 4.63 -8.07 2.86
CA PHE A 288 5.44 -8.50 4.00
C PHE A 288 4.80 -8.12 5.35
N SER A 289 4.14 -6.95 5.40
CA SER A 289 3.44 -6.45 6.58
C SER A 289 4.35 -6.44 7.82
N PRO A 290 5.40 -5.60 7.85
CA PRO A 290 6.38 -5.58 8.93
C PRO A 290 5.77 -5.14 10.27
N ASP A 291 6.35 -5.61 11.37
CA ASP A 291 6.02 -5.18 12.73
C ASP A 291 6.86 -3.96 13.17
N LEU A 292 8.05 -3.76 12.58
CA LEU A 292 8.96 -2.65 12.78
C LEU A 292 9.69 -2.32 11.46
N VAL A 293 9.88 -1.03 11.18
CA VAL A 293 10.68 -0.57 10.02
C VAL A 293 11.95 0.11 10.51
N PHE A 294 13.10 -0.35 10.02
CA PHE A 294 14.35 0.40 10.07
C PHE A 294 14.61 1.09 8.73
N VAL A 295 15.23 2.26 8.80
CA VAL A 295 15.82 2.89 7.62
C VAL A 295 17.30 3.13 7.88
N SER A 296 18.15 2.50 7.07
CA SER A 296 19.56 2.87 6.91
C SER A 296 19.58 4.09 6.01
N ALA A 297 19.70 5.26 6.63
CA ALA A 297 19.46 6.54 5.97
C ALA A 297 20.77 7.24 5.61
N GLY A 298 21.36 6.86 4.49
CA GLY A 298 22.35 7.66 3.79
C GLY A 298 21.72 8.81 3.02
N PHE A 299 22.37 9.98 2.99
CA PHE A 299 21.89 11.13 2.21
C PHE A 299 22.85 11.46 1.06
N ASP A 300 23.63 10.48 0.62
CA ASP A 300 24.59 10.58 -0.46
C ASP A 300 23.99 10.33 -1.85
N CYS A 301 22.77 9.84 -1.94
CA CYS A 301 21.97 9.93 -3.17
C CYS A 301 21.41 11.34 -3.42
N ALA A 302 21.57 12.26 -2.47
CA ALA A 302 21.10 13.63 -2.62
C ALA A 302 21.98 14.45 -3.58
N ILE A 303 21.36 15.43 -4.25
CA ILE A 303 22.03 16.34 -5.18
C ILE A 303 23.30 16.96 -4.56
N GLY A 304 24.39 16.98 -5.33
CA GLY A 304 25.66 17.60 -4.92
C GLY A 304 26.53 16.73 -4.01
N CYS A 305 26.11 15.51 -3.65
CA CYS A 305 26.99 14.56 -2.98
C CYS A 305 28.14 14.13 -3.92
N PRO A 306 29.42 14.23 -3.49
CA PRO A 306 30.56 13.92 -4.34
C PRO A 306 30.76 12.42 -4.61
N LEU A 307 30.20 11.53 -3.78
CA LEU A 307 30.36 10.08 -3.93
C LEU A 307 29.18 9.44 -4.67
N GLY A 308 27.95 9.89 -4.39
CA GLY A 308 26.77 9.28 -5.00
C GLY A 308 26.45 9.76 -6.41
N GLU A 309 26.75 11.03 -6.75
CA GLU A 309 26.50 11.63 -8.08
C GLU A 309 25.05 11.52 -8.60
N MET A 310 24.10 11.25 -7.69
CA MET A 310 22.67 11.26 -7.95
C MET A 310 22.11 12.68 -7.80
N ARG A 311 20.81 12.84 -8.08
CA ARG A 311 20.10 14.13 -8.09
C ARG A 311 18.79 14.07 -7.31
N VAL A 312 18.72 13.24 -6.27
CA VAL A 312 17.56 13.22 -5.37
C VAL A 312 17.51 14.54 -4.62
N HIS A 313 16.37 15.21 -4.66
CA HIS A 313 16.19 16.45 -3.93
C HIS A 313 15.93 16.14 -2.44
N PRO A 314 16.50 16.90 -1.47
CA PRO A 314 16.21 16.73 -0.05
C PRO A 314 14.72 16.62 0.34
N ALA A 315 13.84 17.33 -0.36
CA ALA A 315 12.38 17.23 -0.17
C ALA A 315 11.82 15.82 -0.42
N CYS A 316 12.47 15.00 -1.25
CA CYS A 316 12.01 13.66 -1.60
C CYS A 316 12.12 12.68 -0.41
N PHE A 317 13.09 12.85 0.49
CA PHE A 317 13.22 12.02 1.69
C PHE A 317 12.01 12.15 2.63
N ALA A 318 11.32 13.29 2.62
CA ALA A 318 10.04 13.43 3.32
C ALA A 318 8.98 12.47 2.78
N HIS A 319 8.93 12.26 1.46
CA HIS A 319 7.98 11.33 0.80
C HIS A 319 8.35 9.88 1.08
N PHE A 320 9.64 9.51 0.98
CA PHE A 320 10.10 8.17 1.34
C PHE A 320 9.71 7.82 2.79
N THR A 321 10.01 8.73 3.72
CA THR A 321 9.66 8.58 5.13
C THR A 321 8.14 8.46 5.31
N HIS A 322 7.36 9.33 4.66
CA HIS A 322 5.91 9.35 4.75
C HIS A 322 5.29 8.04 4.27
N TYR A 323 5.80 7.46 3.17
CA TYR A 323 5.31 6.18 2.67
C TYR A 323 5.58 5.03 3.65
N LEU A 324 6.79 4.97 4.21
CA LEU A 324 7.15 3.93 5.18
C LEU A 324 6.39 4.07 6.50
N MET A 325 5.97 5.29 6.88
CA MET A 325 5.13 5.54 8.06
C MET A 325 3.71 4.95 7.96
N SER A 326 3.28 4.49 6.78
CA SER A 326 2.03 3.74 6.65
C SER A 326 2.12 2.32 7.23
N LEU A 327 3.34 1.79 7.35
CA LEU A 327 3.61 0.42 7.78
C LEU A 327 3.84 0.34 9.29
N ALA A 328 3.79 -0.88 9.85
CA ALA A 328 4.19 -1.17 11.23
C ALA A 328 3.47 -0.32 12.31
N ASN A 329 2.24 0.15 12.05
CA ASN A 329 1.55 1.15 12.88
C ASN A 329 2.39 2.41 13.13
N GLY A 330 3.20 2.84 12.16
CA GLY A 330 4.11 3.98 12.28
C GLY A 330 5.36 3.73 13.12
N ARG A 331 5.63 2.47 13.54
CA ARG A 331 6.87 2.09 14.24
C ARG A 331 8.03 2.09 13.25
N ILE A 332 8.66 3.25 13.11
CA ILE A 332 9.83 3.48 12.25
C ILE A 332 10.99 4.04 13.06
N VAL A 333 12.18 3.48 12.84
CA VAL A 333 13.44 3.92 13.45
C VAL A 333 14.44 4.19 12.33
N ILE A 334 14.93 5.42 12.25
CA ILE A 334 15.83 5.86 11.18
C ILE A 334 17.21 6.13 11.76
N ALA A 335 18.26 5.61 11.14
CA ALA A 335 19.65 5.81 11.55
C ALA A 335 20.45 6.48 10.42
N LEU A 336 21.22 7.52 10.75
CA LEU A 336 22.13 8.13 9.78
C LEU A 336 23.22 7.11 9.36
N GLU A 337 23.40 6.93 8.05
CA GLU A 337 24.52 6.18 7.44
C GLU A 337 25.49 7.17 6.75
N GLY A 338 25.55 7.21 5.41
CA GLY A 338 26.35 8.09 4.58
C GLY A 338 25.74 9.47 4.32
N GLY A 339 26.23 10.17 3.30
CA GLY A 339 25.91 11.57 2.99
C GLY A 339 27.06 12.53 3.31
N TYR A 340 27.64 13.09 2.25
CA TYR A 340 28.94 13.79 2.33
C TYR A 340 28.91 15.22 1.75
N CYS A 341 27.78 15.65 1.18
CA CYS A 341 27.48 17.06 0.95
C CYS A 341 26.72 17.61 2.16
N LEU A 342 27.39 18.42 3.00
CA LEU A 342 26.83 18.89 4.27
C LEU A 342 25.48 19.62 4.11
N SER A 343 25.32 20.40 3.04
CA SER A 343 24.08 21.13 2.76
C SER A 343 22.92 20.16 2.48
N SER A 344 23.10 19.25 1.54
CA SER A 344 22.08 18.27 1.15
C SER A 344 21.80 17.25 2.26
N LEU A 345 22.83 16.84 3.00
CA LEU A 345 22.70 16.00 4.19
C LEU A 345 21.83 16.68 5.24
N SER A 346 22.15 17.93 5.60
CA SER A 346 21.44 18.65 6.67
C SER A 346 19.97 18.87 6.31
N GLU A 347 19.69 19.23 5.05
CA GLU A 347 18.31 19.41 4.58
C GLU A 347 17.56 18.07 4.43
N GLY A 348 18.23 17.02 3.95
CA GLY A 348 17.63 15.69 3.84
C GLY A 348 17.22 15.14 5.21
N VAL A 349 18.10 15.26 6.21
CA VAL A 349 17.78 14.89 7.60
C VAL A 349 16.67 15.77 8.16
N ALA A 350 16.70 17.09 7.90
CA ALA A 350 15.63 17.99 8.33
C ALA A 350 14.26 17.58 7.76
N MET A 351 14.18 17.26 6.47
CA MET A 351 12.94 16.79 5.84
C MET A 351 12.44 15.49 6.44
N THR A 352 13.34 14.53 6.70
CA THR A 352 13.01 13.27 7.36
C THR A 352 12.46 13.48 8.78
N VAL A 353 13.14 14.27 9.60
CA VAL A 353 12.71 14.56 10.99
C VAL A 353 11.38 15.32 11.02
N ARG A 354 11.17 16.27 10.10
CA ARG A 354 9.88 16.96 9.94
C ARG A 354 8.74 15.98 9.68
N THR A 355 8.93 15.03 8.77
CA THR A 355 7.91 14.02 8.48
C THR A 355 7.64 13.12 9.68
N LEU A 356 8.67 12.68 10.41
CA LEU A 356 8.49 11.87 11.64
C LEU A 356 7.68 12.61 12.72
N LEU A 357 7.88 13.93 12.82
CA LEU A 357 7.12 14.84 13.70
C LEU A 357 5.69 15.13 13.21
N GLY A 358 5.32 14.65 12.02
CA GLY A 358 3.99 14.83 11.43
C GLY A 358 3.80 16.15 10.67
N ASP A 359 4.87 16.85 10.31
CA ASP A 359 4.80 17.97 9.36
C ASP A 359 4.39 17.49 7.97
N ALA A 360 3.88 18.42 7.15
CA ALA A 360 3.43 18.07 5.80
C ALA A 360 4.62 17.75 4.90
N CYS A 361 4.43 16.77 4.01
CA CYS A 361 5.39 16.56 2.93
C CYS A 361 5.45 17.82 2.05
N PRO A 362 6.65 18.32 1.74
CA PRO A 362 6.81 19.40 0.78
C PRO A 362 6.36 18.94 -0.61
N ARG A 363 5.91 19.89 -1.43
CA ARG A 363 5.67 19.61 -2.85
C ARG A 363 7.00 19.37 -3.54
N LEU A 364 7.02 18.37 -4.43
CA LEU A 364 8.15 18.11 -5.29
C LEU A 364 8.05 18.98 -6.54
N GLU A 365 9.19 19.23 -7.18
CA GLU A 365 9.20 19.77 -8.54
C GLU A 365 8.56 18.79 -9.53
N ALA A 366 8.23 19.28 -10.73
CA ALA A 366 7.72 18.42 -11.78
C ALA A 366 8.72 17.29 -12.06
N LEU A 367 8.24 16.06 -12.04
CA LEU A 367 9.05 14.88 -12.24
C LEU A 367 9.45 14.77 -13.73
N GLY A 368 10.73 14.46 -13.98
CA GLY A 368 11.28 14.25 -15.32
C GLY A 368 10.87 12.91 -15.94
N GLU A 369 11.11 12.71 -17.24
CA GLU A 369 10.89 11.40 -17.86
C GLU A 369 11.88 10.37 -17.29
N PRO A 370 11.41 9.19 -16.84
CA PRO A 370 12.30 8.17 -16.29
C PRO A 370 13.31 7.67 -17.32
N SER A 371 14.56 7.47 -16.88
CA SER A 371 15.60 6.89 -17.73
C SER A 371 15.30 5.46 -18.17
N ASP A 372 15.89 5.01 -19.28
CA ASP A 372 15.75 3.61 -19.71
C ASP A 372 16.53 2.66 -18.80
N SER A 373 17.64 3.11 -18.20
CA SER A 373 18.42 2.35 -17.21
C SER A 373 17.59 1.99 -15.98
N ILE A 374 16.76 2.92 -15.47
CA ILE A 374 15.90 2.58 -14.32
C ILE A 374 14.81 1.58 -14.70
N LYS A 375 14.30 1.60 -15.94
CA LYS A 375 13.33 0.59 -16.41
C LYS A 375 13.99 -0.78 -16.47
N GLU A 376 15.20 -0.88 -17.01
CA GLU A 376 16.00 -2.12 -17.02
C GLU A 376 16.21 -2.64 -15.59
N THR A 377 16.68 -1.80 -14.66
CA THR A 377 16.87 -2.16 -13.26
C THR A 377 15.58 -2.69 -12.62
N LEU A 378 14.45 -2.00 -12.80
CA LEU A 378 13.17 -2.42 -12.24
C LEU A 378 12.69 -3.75 -12.84
N LEU A 379 12.75 -3.92 -14.15
CA LEU A 379 12.36 -5.17 -14.82
C LEU A 379 13.22 -6.34 -14.36
N ASN A 380 14.52 -6.14 -14.18
CA ASN A 380 15.43 -7.15 -13.66
C ASN A 380 15.07 -7.55 -12.21
N CYS A 381 14.85 -6.58 -11.33
CA CYS A 381 14.41 -6.81 -9.95
C CYS A 381 13.07 -7.56 -9.92
N LEU A 382 12.08 -7.09 -10.69
CA LEU A 382 10.77 -7.71 -10.79
C LEU A 382 10.88 -9.16 -11.23
N THR A 383 11.73 -9.46 -12.21
CA THR A 383 11.89 -10.82 -12.71
C THR A 383 12.51 -11.75 -11.65
N ALA A 384 13.55 -11.29 -10.96
CA ALA A 384 14.21 -12.07 -9.92
C ALA A 384 13.31 -12.32 -8.70
N LEU A 385 12.45 -11.37 -8.34
CA LEU A 385 11.69 -11.37 -7.08
C LEU A 385 10.26 -11.90 -7.20
N ARG A 386 9.69 -11.88 -8.41
CA ARG A 386 8.32 -12.36 -8.69
C ARG A 386 8.00 -13.78 -8.23
N PRO A 387 8.94 -14.76 -8.22
CA PRO A 387 8.67 -16.08 -7.65
C PRO A 387 8.27 -16.00 -6.17
N TYR A 388 8.86 -15.07 -5.43
CA TYR A 388 8.75 -14.96 -3.97
C TYR A 388 7.67 -13.99 -3.51
N TRP A 389 7.40 -12.94 -4.30
CA TRP A 389 6.43 -11.89 -3.97
C TRP A 389 5.25 -11.88 -4.93
N LYS A 390 4.05 -12.17 -4.43
CA LYS A 390 2.86 -12.27 -5.27
C LYS A 390 2.38 -10.89 -5.73
N CYS A 391 2.64 -9.84 -4.97
CA CYS A 391 2.37 -8.45 -5.36
C CYS A 391 3.15 -8.02 -6.60
N LEU A 392 4.27 -8.68 -6.93
CA LEU A 392 5.05 -8.41 -8.16
C LEU A 392 4.54 -9.21 -9.37
N ARG A 393 3.43 -9.94 -9.21
CA ARG A 393 2.79 -10.68 -10.32
C ARG A 393 1.90 -9.79 -11.18
N MET A 394 2.12 -8.47 -11.14
CA MET A 394 1.42 -7.45 -11.91
C MET A 394 1.80 -7.44 -13.40
N GLN A 395 3.05 -7.79 -13.74
CA GLN A 395 3.51 -7.90 -15.13
C GLN A 395 3.01 -9.21 -15.78
N GLY A 396 2.88 -9.30 -17.10
CA GLY A 396 2.67 -10.56 -17.80
C GLY A 396 3.98 -11.35 -17.90
N SER A 397 3.90 -12.65 -18.19
CA SER A 397 5.06 -13.48 -18.54
C SER A 397 4.77 -14.17 -19.87
N THR A 398 5.72 -14.18 -20.80
CA THR A 398 5.53 -14.75 -22.15
C THR A 398 5.79 -16.27 -22.21
N GLY A 399 5.99 -16.97 -21.08
CA GLY A 399 6.35 -18.39 -21.01
C GLY A 399 6.71 -18.87 -19.60
N ASP A 400 7.21 -20.11 -19.47
CA ASP A 400 7.72 -20.68 -18.23
C ASP A 400 9.04 -19.98 -17.84
N MET A 401 9.04 -19.28 -16.71
CA MET A 401 10.24 -18.58 -16.22
C MET A 401 11.20 -19.57 -15.56
N LEU A 402 12.41 -19.69 -16.10
CA LEU A 402 13.53 -20.32 -15.42
C LEU A 402 14.11 -19.30 -14.43
N ILE A 403 14.05 -19.63 -13.13
CA ILE A 403 14.84 -18.92 -12.12
C ILE A 403 16.30 -19.34 -12.36
N PRO A 404 17.25 -18.40 -12.59
CA PRO A 404 18.66 -18.75 -12.66
C PRO A 404 19.05 -19.51 -11.39
N ASP A 405 19.59 -20.72 -11.54
CA ASP A 405 20.11 -21.47 -10.40
C ASP A 405 21.37 -20.78 -9.87
N ILE A 406 21.19 -19.88 -8.90
CA ILE A 406 22.28 -19.15 -8.23
C ILE A 406 22.84 -19.92 -7.03
N SER A 407 22.43 -21.17 -6.78
CA SER A 407 22.91 -21.97 -5.64
C SER A 407 24.42 -22.22 -5.66
N HIS A 408 25.04 -22.07 -6.83
CA HIS A 408 26.49 -22.17 -7.04
C HIS A 408 27.27 -20.89 -6.70
N LEU A 409 26.60 -19.74 -6.54
CA LEU A 409 27.24 -18.48 -6.15
C LEU A 409 27.38 -18.46 -4.63
N SER A 410 28.57 -18.82 -4.13
CA SER A 410 28.88 -18.64 -2.70
C SER A 410 28.97 -17.15 -2.39
N LEU A 411 28.24 -16.67 -1.37
CA LEU A 411 28.62 -15.42 -0.70
C LEU A 411 30.06 -15.58 -0.25
N ASN A 412 30.97 -14.77 -0.80
CA ASN A 412 32.33 -14.77 -0.31
C ASN A 412 32.30 -14.15 1.09
N SER A 413 32.61 -14.94 2.12
CA SER A 413 32.79 -14.46 3.50
C SER A 413 34.01 -13.55 3.67
N THR A 414 34.74 -13.29 2.58
CA THR A 414 35.89 -12.39 2.54
C THR A 414 35.65 -11.39 1.43
N HIS A 415 35.60 -10.10 1.78
CA HIS A 415 35.58 -9.01 0.82
C HIS A 415 36.87 -9.08 -0.02
N ALA A 416 36.78 -9.66 -1.21
CA ALA A 416 37.92 -9.75 -2.12
C ALA A 416 37.90 -8.50 -3.00
N THR A 417 38.43 -7.38 -2.48
CA THR A 417 38.51 -6.13 -3.24
C THR A 417 39.30 -6.38 -4.53
N LYS A 418 38.64 -6.30 -5.70
CA LYS A 418 39.28 -6.49 -7.02
C LYS A 418 40.33 -5.41 -7.31
N LEU A 419 40.25 -4.28 -6.63
CA LEU A 419 41.14 -3.14 -6.72
C LEU A 419 41.59 -2.76 -5.30
N LYS A 420 42.85 -3.01 -4.95
CA LYS A 420 43.45 -2.22 -3.87
C LYS A 420 43.46 -0.78 -4.37
N TYR A 421 42.56 0.05 -3.91
CA TYR A 421 42.68 1.48 -4.15
C TYR A 421 43.98 1.92 -3.47
N PRO A 422 45.00 2.40 -4.22
CA PRO A 422 45.97 3.28 -3.58
C PRO A 422 45.14 4.40 -2.94
N TRP A 423 45.54 4.89 -1.77
CA TRP A 423 44.97 6.09 -1.15
C TRP A 423 45.18 7.29 -2.09
N VAL A 424 44.40 7.33 -3.17
CA VAL A 424 44.26 8.47 -4.05
C VAL A 424 43.25 9.33 -3.33
N GLU A 425 43.60 10.59 -3.12
CA GLU A 425 42.67 11.64 -2.75
C GLU A 425 41.62 11.78 -3.87
N TYR A 426 40.73 10.78 -4.06
CA TYR A 426 39.58 10.91 -4.92
C TYR A 426 38.52 11.68 -4.14
N ASN A 427 38.83 12.95 -3.93
CA ASN A 427 37.84 13.96 -3.71
C ASN A 427 37.68 14.57 -5.10
N PRO A 428 36.65 14.23 -5.90
CA PRO A 428 36.34 15.05 -7.05
C PRO A 428 36.02 16.42 -6.48
N GLU A 429 37.02 17.31 -6.42
CA GLU A 429 36.88 18.64 -5.85
C GLU A 429 35.89 19.37 -6.75
N LEU A 430 34.61 19.32 -6.36
CA LEU A 430 33.63 20.25 -6.83
C LEU A 430 34.25 21.63 -6.61
N THR A 431 34.40 22.39 -7.69
CA THR A 431 35.01 23.71 -7.57
C THR A 431 34.19 24.54 -6.58
N PRO A 432 34.78 25.54 -5.89
CA PRO A 432 34.02 26.44 -5.02
C PRO A 432 32.77 27.01 -5.70
N GLU A 433 32.82 27.25 -7.01
CA GLU A 433 31.68 27.68 -7.82
C GLU A 433 30.59 26.61 -7.94
N GLN A 434 30.97 25.34 -8.15
CA GLN A 434 30.03 24.22 -8.19
C GLN A 434 29.38 24.00 -6.83
N LEU A 435 30.13 24.05 -5.74
CA LEU A 435 29.60 23.95 -4.37
C LEU A 435 28.60 25.08 -4.06
N VAL A 436 28.94 26.32 -4.43
CA VAL A 436 28.02 27.46 -4.29
C VAL A 436 26.79 27.29 -5.18
N ALA A 437 26.93 26.76 -6.40
CA ALA A 437 25.80 26.49 -7.28
C ALA A 437 24.88 25.42 -6.71
N PHE A 438 25.42 24.32 -6.19
CA PHE A 438 24.66 23.26 -5.53
C PHE A 438 23.98 23.76 -4.26
N ALA A 439 24.69 24.52 -3.41
CA ALA A 439 24.09 25.12 -2.21
C ALA A 439 22.93 26.06 -2.58
N LYS A 440 23.11 26.92 -3.59
CA LYS A 440 22.03 27.79 -4.10
C LYS A 440 20.87 26.99 -4.66
N GLU A 441 21.14 25.88 -5.33
CA GLU A 441 20.10 25.01 -5.87
C GLU A 441 19.33 24.31 -4.75
N VAL A 442 20.04 23.77 -3.75
CA VAL A 442 19.44 23.22 -2.52
C VAL A 442 18.61 24.27 -1.80
N ASP A 443 19.11 25.49 -1.61
CA ASP A 443 18.38 26.60 -0.99
C ASP A 443 17.13 26.98 -1.80
N ARG A 444 17.26 27.13 -3.12
CA ARG A 444 16.14 27.47 -4.02
C ARG A 444 15.05 26.42 -3.91
N LEU A 445 15.44 25.16 -3.99
CA LEU A 445 14.51 24.03 -3.98
C LEU A 445 13.92 23.77 -2.59
N THR A 446 14.68 24.04 -1.54
CA THR A 446 14.22 23.97 -0.14
C THR A 446 13.29 25.14 0.17
N ALA A 447 13.46 26.31 -0.45
CA ALA A 447 12.50 27.41 -0.36
C ALA A 447 11.15 27.08 -1.03
N LEU A 448 11.09 26.10 -1.94
CA LEU A 448 9.83 25.56 -2.48
C LEU A 448 9.14 24.61 -1.50
N ALA A 449 9.89 24.02 -0.57
CA ALA A 449 9.32 23.30 0.56
C ALA A 449 8.74 24.33 1.53
N ASP A 450 7.42 24.30 1.77
CA ASP A 450 6.80 25.11 2.82
C ASP A 450 7.33 24.64 4.19
N LEU A 451 8.39 25.28 4.66
CA LEU A 451 9.12 24.94 5.89
C LEU A 451 8.39 25.39 7.15
N ARG A 452 7.21 26.02 7.04
CA ARG A 452 6.46 26.46 8.22
C ARG A 452 6.23 25.26 9.16
N PRO A 453 6.62 25.35 10.45
CA PRO A 453 6.31 24.32 11.43
C PRO A 453 4.80 24.06 11.48
N ALA A 454 4.38 22.80 11.69
CA ALA A 454 2.96 22.45 11.85
C ALA A 454 2.22 23.36 12.85
N ASP A 455 2.94 23.80 13.89
CA ASP A 455 2.41 24.53 15.04
C ASP A 455 2.93 25.98 15.12
N ALA A 456 3.46 26.55 14.02
CA ALA A 456 4.07 27.88 14.01
C ALA A 456 3.08 29.02 14.36
N ASP A 457 1.77 28.75 14.25
CA ASP A 457 0.72 29.66 14.68
C ASP A 457 -0.19 28.91 15.65
N ALA A 458 -0.30 29.40 16.88
CA ALA A 458 -1.15 28.83 17.93
C ALA A 458 -2.64 28.78 17.56
N ASN A 459 -3.03 29.43 16.46
CA ASN A 459 -4.40 29.43 15.91
C ASN A 459 -4.62 28.45 14.74
N ASN A 460 -3.58 27.79 14.23
CA ASN A 460 -3.70 26.84 13.12
C ASN A 460 -3.92 25.42 13.62
N TYR A 461 -4.95 24.77 13.08
CA TYR A 461 -5.27 23.39 13.41
C TYR A 461 -4.74 22.45 12.32
N ARG A 462 -4.38 21.22 12.66
CA ARG A 462 -4.01 20.25 11.64
C ARG A 462 -5.20 19.89 10.75
N THR A 463 -6.31 19.52 11.37
CA THR A 463 -7.50 19.01 10.68
C THR A 463 -8.74 19.81 11.07
N CYS A 464 -9.55 20.17 10.09
CA CYS A 464 -10.90 20.67 10.33
C CYS A 464 -11.98 19.63 10.00
N LEU A 465 -13.11 19.72 10.71
CA LEU A 465 -14.29 18.89 10.54
C LEU A 465 -15.49 19.80 10.32
N ALA A 466 -16.41 19.41 9.45
CA ALA A 466 -17.68 20.12 9.31
C ALA A 466 -18.85 19.14 9.25
N TYR A 467 -19.92 19.47 9.97
CA TYR A 467 -21.13 18.66 10.09
C TYR A 467 -22.29 19.56 10.52
N ASP A 468 -23.48 19.37 9.95
CA ASP A 468 -24.71 20.03 10.40
C ASP A 468 -25.90 19.07 10.28
N VAL A 469 -26.49 18.76 11.42
CA VAL A 469 -27.67 17.87 11.54
C VAL A 469 -28.87 18.36 10.74
N LYS A 470 -28.94 19.64 10.34
CA LYS A 470 -30.03 20.13 9.46
C LYS A 470 -30.03 19.45 8.09
N MET A 471 -28.91 18.89 7.64
CA MET A 471 -28.85 18.04 6.45
C MET A 471 -29.73 16.79 6.57
N CYS A 472 -30.04 16.33 7.79
CA CYS A 472 -30.94 15.20 8.04
C CYS A 472 -32.41 15.48 7.68
N ARG A 473 -32.78 16.73 7.37
CA ARG A 473 -34.15 17.09 6.95
C ARG A 473 -34.50 16.67 5.52
N HIS A 474 -33.52 16.22 4.75
CA HIS A 474 -33.76 15.49 3.51
C HIS A 474 -33.95 14.01 3.85
N GLU A 475 -35.16 13.50 3.71
CA GLU A 475 -35.48 12.09 3.99
C GLU A 475 -36.46 11.54 2.96
N ASN A 476 -36.45 10.22 2.79
CA ASN A 476 -37.41 9.55 1.93
C ASN A 476 -38.70 9.27 2.72
N LEU A 477 -39.77 10.01 2.41
CA LEU A 477 -41.07 9.87 3.07
C LEU A 477 -41.82 8.60 2.63
N LEU A 478 -41.48 8.05 1.46
CA LEU A 478 -42.19 6.92 0.85
C LEU A 478 -41.55 5.58 1.21
N ASP A 479 -40.22 5.53 1.29
CA ASP A 479 -39.44 4.33 1.61
C ASP A 479 -38.46 4.59 2.76
N ARG A 480 -38.82 4.10 3.95
CA ARG A 480 -37.98 4.19 5.15
C ARG A 480 -36.78 3.23 5.13
N SER A 481 -36.75 2.27 4.21
CA SER A 481 -35.63 1.34 4.02
C SER A 481 -34.60 1.84 3.01
N HIS A 482 -34.83 3.01 2.41
CA HIS A 482 -33.93 3.60 1.43
C HIS A 482 -32.51 3.76 2.01
N PRO A 483 -31.45 3.36 1.28
CA PRO A 483 -30.09 3.26 1.83
C PRO A 483 -29.47 4.60 2.23
N GLU A 484 -29.77 5.69 1.52
CA GLU A 484 -29.28 7.04 1.83
C GLU A 484 -30.03 7.66 3.02
N LEU A 485 -29.79 7.14 4.22
CA LEU A 485 -30.48 7.53 5.44
C LEU A 485 -29.91 8.81 6.07
N PRO A 486 -30.75 9.68 6.67
CA PRO A 486 -30.28 10.78 7.52
C PRO A 486 -29.31 10.37 8.62
N ARG A 487 -29.47 9.14 9.16
CA ARG A 487 -28.64 8.59 10.24
C ARG A 487 -27.16 8.40 9.85
N ARG A 488 -26.83 8.33 8.56
CA ARG A 488 -25.44 8.15 8.07
C ARG A 488 -24.49 9.20 8.67
N ILE A 489 -24.80 10.48 8.48
CA ILE A 489 -23.94 11.58 8.95
C ILE A 489 -23.94 11.71 10.48
N VAL A 490 -25.08 11.42 11.13
CA VAL A 490 -25.20 11.44 12.60
C VAL A 490 -24.30 10.37 13.19
N TYR A 491 -24.38 9.15 12.67
CA TYR A 491 -23.60 8.02 13.17
C TYR A 491 -22.09 8.23 13.00
N ILE A 492 -21.64 8.77 11.85
CA ILE A 492 -20.23 9.13 11.65
C ILE A 492 -19.77 10.12 12.71
N TYR A 493 -20.54 11.20 12.91
CA TYR A 493 -20.20 12.23 13.88
C TYR A 493 -20.16 11.67 15.31
N ASP A 494 -21.15 10.84 15.69
CA ASP A 494 -21.19 10.18 16.99
C ASP A 494 -19.99 9.27 17.21
N GLN A 495 -19.55 8.49 16.21
CA GLN A 495 -18.35 7.65 16.30
C GLN A 495 -17.07 8.48 16.48
N LEU A 496 -16.93 9.58 15.74
CA LEU A 496 -15.80 10.50 15.90
C LEU A 496 -15.77 11.12 17.30
N CYS A 497 -16.94 11.46 17.86
CA CYS A 497 -17.08 11.93 19.24
C CYS A 497 -16.75 10.83 20.26
N ALA A 498 -17.28 9.62 20.09
CA ALA A 498 -17.07 8.48 20.98
C ALA A 498 -15.59 8.10 21.07
N LYS A 499 -14.85 8.18 19.96
CA LYS A 499 -13.39 7.93 19.90
C LYS A 499 -12.56 9.17 20.28
N GLY A 500 -13.18 10.32 20.54
CA GLY A 500 -12.51 11.57 20.91
C GLY A 500 -11.79 12.28 19.77
N LEU A 501 -11.93 11.81 18.52
CA LEU A 501 -11.26 12.37 17.34
C LEU A 501 -11.80 13.76 17.00
N SER A 502 -13.11 13.98 17.13
CA SER A 502 -13.72 15.29 16.84
C SER A 502 -13.19 16.40 17.76
N GLY A 503 -12.81 16.06 19.00
CA GLY A 503 -12.18 17.00 19.95
C GLY A 503 -10.76 17.42 19.58
N LEU A 504 -10.12 16.72 18.65
CA LEU A 504 -8.79 17.07 18.11
C LEU A 504 -8.88 17.92 16.83
N CYS A 505 -10.08 18.08 16.26
CA CYS A 505 -10.31 18.82 15.02
C CYS A 505 -10.84 20.23 15.31
N ARG A 506 -10.54 21.18 14.41
CA ARG A 506 -11.25 22.45 14.33
C ARG A 506 -12.63 22.25 13.72
N PHE A 507 -13.68 22.82 14.29
CA PHE A 507 -15.00 22.75 13.65
C PHE A 507 -15.19 23.93 12.68
N ALA A 508 -15.33 23.64 11.39
CA ALA A 508 -15.66 24.64 10.38
C ALA A 508 -17.17 24.93 10.39
N SER A 509 -17.56 26.19 10.16
CA SER A 509 -18.97 26.57 10.15
C SER A 509 -19.70 26.04 8.92
N SER A 510 -20.82 25.35 9.10
CA SER A 510 -21.72 25.00 8.00
C SER A 510 -22.52 26.21 7.52
N ARG A 511 -22.70 26.30 6.20
CA ARG A 511 -23.52 27.32 5.53
C ARG A 511 -24.17 26.73 4.28
N ARG A 512 -25.19 27.40 3.77
CA ARG A 512 -25.70 27.12 2.42
C ARG A 512 -24.74 27.69 1.38
N CYS A 513 -24.50 26.97 0.30
CA CYS A 513 -23.90 27.57 -0.89
C CYS A 513 -24.90 28.56 -1.49
N THR A 514 -24.38 29.65 -2.04
CA THR A 514 -25.15 30.61 -2.82
C THR A 514 -25.45 30.04 -4.20
N ASP A 515 -26.42 30.63 -4.91
CA ASP A 515 -26.71 30.24 -6.28
C ASP A 515 -25.50 30.53 -7.18
N GLU A 516 -24.79 31.65 -6.96
CA GLU A 516 -23.59 31.99 -7.73
C GLU A 516 -22.47 30.94 -7.55
N GLU A 517 -22.33 30.38 -6.35
CA GLU A 517 -21.40 29.28 -6.10
C GLU A 517 -21.86 27.99 -6.77
N ALA A 518 -23.14 27.62 -6.65
CA ALA A 518 -23.67 26.42 -7.31
C ALA A 518 -23.59 26.52 -8.85
N MET A 519 -23.76 27.72 -9.40
CA MET A 519 -23.64 28.06 -10.81
C MET A 519 -22.20 28.02 -11.36
N LEU A 520 -21.20 27.77 -10.51
CA LEU A 520 -19.86 27.40 -10.99
C LEU A 520 -19.86 26.11 -11.82
N PHE A 521 -20.93 25.30 -11.71
CA PHE A 521 -21.14 24.11 -12.51
C PHE A 521 -22.58 23.94 -13.00
N HIS A 522 -23.57 24.16 -12.13
CA HIS A 522 -24.95 23.88 -12.48
C HIS A 522 -25.61 25.00 -13.29
N THR A 523 -26.53 24.62 -14.17
CA THR A 523 -27.33 25.60 -14.91
C THR A 523 -28.35 26.28 -13.99
N ARG A 524 -28.69 27.53 -14.28
CA ARG A 524 -29.75 28.26 -13.55
C ARG A 524 -31.07 27.48 -13.58
N ASP A 525 -31.44 26.92 -14.74
CA ASP A 525 -32.68 26.16 -14.91
C ASP A 525 -32.77 24.95 -13.99
N ASN A 526 -31.66 24.21 -13.82
CA ASN A 526 -31.61 23.07 -12.90
C ASN A 526 -31.76 23.51 -11.44
N LEU A 527 -31.09 24.60 -11.03
CA LEU A 527 -31.24 25.15 -9.69
C LEU A 527 -32.66 25.66 -9.41
N ASP A 528 -33.27 26.35 -10.37
CA ASP A 528 -34.65 26.87 -10.26
C ASP A 528 -35.66 25.71 -10.19
N MET A 529 -35.45 24.64 -10.97
CA MET A 529 -36.24 23.42 -10.89
C MET A 529 -36.17 22.80 -9.49
N MET A 530 -34.97 22.62 -8.94
CA MET A 530 -34.80 22.07 -7.58
C MET A 530 -35.37 22.98 -6.50
N ALA A 531 -35.23 24.30 -6.66
CA ALA A 531 -35.78 25.30 -5.75
C ALA A 531 -37.31 25.28 -5.72
N ALA A 532 -37.96 25.00 -6.85
CA ALA A 532 -39.42 24.90 -6.96
C ALA A 532 -40.00 23.74 -6.11
N TRP A 533 -39.19 22.73 -5.79
CA TRP A 533 -39.64 21.59 -4.96
C TRP A 533 -40.01 21.98 -3.52
N ARG A 534 -39.56 23.14 -3.04
CA ARG A 534 -39.98 23.71 -1.74
C ARG A 534 -41.49 23.92 -1.63
N ASN A 535 -42.15 24.12 -2.77
CA ASN A 535 -43.59 24.37 -2.85
C ASN A 535 -44.40 23.08 -3.08
N LEU A 536 -43.77 21.90 -3.09
CA LEU A 536 -44.48 20.64 -3.21
C LEU A 536 -45.20 20.30 -1.90
N ASP A 537 -46.46 19.91 -2.03
CA ASP A 537 -47.23 19.34 -0.93
C ASP A 537 -46.83 17.87 -0.74
N SER A 538 -46.32 17.52 0.44
CA SER A 538 -45.79 16.19 0.79
C SER A 538 -46.85 15.09 0.75
N GLU A 539 -48.13 15.44 0.72
CA GLU A 539 -49.27 14.51 0.69
C GLU A 539 -49.86 14.28 -0.71
N SER A 540 -49.25 14.84 -1.77
CA SER A 540 -49.81 14.76 -3.13
C SER A 540 -49.23 13.61 -3.98
N ASP A 541 -50.06 12.96 -4.80
CA ASP A 541 -49.65 11.92 -5.78
C ASP A 541 -48.55 12.39 -6.75
N ARG A 542 -48.38 13.71 -6.88
CA ARG A 542 -47.36 14.37 -7.71
C ARG A 542 -45.93 14.10 -7.21
N PHE A 543 -45.76 13.68 -5.96
CA PHE A 543 -44.45 13.43 -5.36
C PHE A 543 -43.79 12.16 -5.91
N ALA A 544 -44.56 11.07 -6.02
CA ALA A 544 -44.11 9.82 -6.62
C ALA A 544 -43.88 9.97 -8.13
N GLU A 545 -44.75 10.71 -8.82
CA GLU A 545 -44.59 11.02 -10.24
C GLU A 545 -43.29 11.81 -10.50
N LEU A 546 -43.00 12.84 -9.70
CA LEU A 546 -41.77 13.61 -9.82
C LEU A 546 -40.51 12.76 -9.62
N GLN A 547 -40.48 11.90 -8.59
CA GLN A 547 -39.34 11.01 -8.31
C GLN A 547 -39.10 10.04 -9.48
N SER A 548 -40.16 9.49 -10.07
CA SER A 548 -40.08 8.56 -11.21
C SER A 548 -39.43 9.15 -12.47
N ARG A 549 -39.34 10.48 -12.57
CA ARG A 549 -38.73 11.17 -13.71
C ARG A 549 -37.21 11.22 -13.64
N PHE A 550 -36.62 10.91 -12.49
CA PHE A 550 -35.18 10.97 -12.27
C PHE A 550 -34.63 9.58 -11.98
N ASP A 551 -33.43 9.33 -12.47
CA ASP A 551 -32.72 8.08 -12.22
C ASP A 551 -32.25 8.03 -10.75
N SER A 552 -32.85 7.11 -10.00
CA SER A 552 -32.46 6.78 -8.62
C SER A 552 -32.40 8.03 -7.71
N LEU A 553 -33.46 8.83 -7.72
CA LEU A 553 -33.59 10.04 -6.92
C LEU A 553 -34.88 10.01 -6.09
N TYR A 554 -34.77 10.22 -4.79
CA TYR A 554 -35.92 10.54 -3.95
C TYR A 554 -35.88 12.03 -3.59
N VAL A 555 -37.04 12.66 -3.53
CA VAL A 555 -37.15 14.11 -3.30
C VAL A 555 -37.86 14.35 -1.97
N HIS A 556 -37.63 15.50 -1.36
CA HIS A 556 -38.31 16.06 -0.21
C HIS A 556 -38.42 17.59 -0.42
N PRO A 557 -39.42 18.31 0.13
CA PRO A 557 -39.49 19.77 -0.01
C PRO A 557 -38.23 20.50 0.49
N LEU A 558 -37.46 19.86 1.38
CA LEU A 558 -36.18 20.38 1.90
C LEU A 558 -34.94 19.78 1.23
N SER A 559 -35.07 18.95 0.17
CA SER A 559 -33.92 18.37 -0.54
C SER A 559 -32.96 19.43 -1.04
N TYR A 560 -33.47 20.47 -1.70
CA TYR A 560 -32.61 21.53 -2.24
C TYR A 560 -31.93 22.36 -1.13
N ASP A 561 -32.64 22.63 -0.02
CA ASP A 561 -32.05 23.30 1.14
C ASP A 561 -30.93 22.47 1.79
N ALA A 562 -31.11 21.15 1.86
CA ALA A 562 -30.10 20.23 2.36
C ALA A 562 -28.92 20.13 1.39
N ALA A 563 -29.15 20.08 0.07
CA ALA A 563 -28.10 20.08 -0.94
C ALA A 563 -27.28 21.38 -0.92
N GLN A 564 -27.91 22.54 -0.77
CA GLN A 564 -27.21 23.81 -0.60
C GLN A 564 -26.35 23.79 0.68
N LEU A 565 -26.87 23.23 1.78
CA LEU A 565 -26.13 23.10 3.04
C LEU A 565 -24.96 22.11 2.92
N SER A 566 -25.15 20.99 2.20
CA SER A 566 -24.13 19.99 1.90
C SER A 566 -22.95 20.62 1.16
N CYS A 567 -23.23 21.25 0.01
CA CYS A 567 -22.23 21.94 -0.80
C CYS A 567 -21.55 23.06 -0.01
N GLY A 568 -22.30 23.97 0.62
CA GLY A 568 -21.73 25.10 1.36
C GLY A 568 -20.92 24.70 2.59
N THR A 569 -21.23 23.55 3.20
CA THR A 569 -20.43 22.97 4.28
C THR A 569 -19.07 22.51 3.75
N LEU A 570 -19.02 21.81 2.60
CA LEU A 570 -17.76 21.45 1.94
C LEU A 570 -16.96 22.70 1.55
N LEU A 571 -17.60 23.73 0.99
CA LEU A 571 -16.93 24.98 0.64
C LEU A 571 -16.27 25.65 1.86
N SER A 572 -16.86 25.50 3.05
CA SER A 572 -16.30 26.04 4.28
C SER A 572 -15.05 25.29 4.73
N VAL A 573 -15.00 23.96 4.53
CA VAL A 573 -13.80 23.15 4.76
C VAL A 573 -12.69 23.52 3.78
N VAL A 574 -13.02 23.64 2.49
CA VAL A 574 -12.08 24.09 1.45
C VAL A 574 -11.54 25.48 1.77
N GLU A 575 -12.38 26.39 2.26
CA GLU A 575 -11.96 27.72 2.68
C GLU A 575 -10.98 27.68 3.88
N GLU A 576 -11.22 26.85 4.90
CA GLU A 576 -10.28 26.65 6.01
C GLU A 576 -8.92 26.14 5.51
N VAL A 577 -8.92 25.19 4.57
CA VAL A 577 -7.70 24.58 4.04
C VAL A 577 -6.92 25.51 3.11
N CYS A 578 -7.58 26.11 2.11
CA CYS A 578 -6.92 26.99 1.14
C CYS A 578 -6.47 28.32 1.75
N SER A 579 -7.15 28.81 2.79
CA SER A 579 -6.70 29.97 3.56
C SER A 579 -5.49 29.65 4.46
N GLY A 580 -5.27 28.39 4.81
CA GLY A 580 -4.18 27.92 5.68
C GLY A 580 -4.52 27.91 7.17
N ARG A 581 -5.81 28.06 7.55
CA ARG A 581 -6.28 27.92 8.94
C ARG A 581 -6.34 26.48 9.41
N SER A 582 -6.50 25.55 8.46
CA SER A 582 -6.30 24.12 8.66
C SER A 582 -5.42 23.54 7.55
N ARG A 583 -4.70 22.45 7.82
CA ARG A 583 -3.91 21.77 6.78
C ARG A 583 -4.80 20.93 5.88
N ASN A 584 -5.73 20.19 6.48
CA ASN A 584 -6.65 19.29 5.80
C ASN A 584 -8.03 19.31 6.48
N GLY A 585 -9.00 18.57 5.92
CA GLY A 585 -10.29 18.44 6.58
C GLY A 585 -11.23 17.38 6.03
N TYR A 586 -12.34 17.18 6.74
CA TYR A 586 -13.40 16.27 6.36
C TYR A 586 -14.78 16.92 6.49
N ALA A 587 -15.55 16.93 5.41
CA ALA A 587 -16.93 17.38 5.37
C ALA A 587 -17.87 16.16 5.48
N ILE A 588 -18.51 15.99 6.64
CA ILE A 588 -19.53 14.97 6.89
C ILE A 588 -20.86 15.51 6.39
N VAL A 589 -21.12 15.35 5.09
CA VAL A 589 -22.21 16.02 4.38
C VAL A 589 -23.17 15.06 3.72
N ARG A 590 -24.43 15.50 3.55
CA ARG A 590 -25.45 14.83 2.73
C ARG A 590 -26.51 15.84 2.28
N PRO A 591 -27.20 15.63 1.14
CA PRO A 591 -27.04 14.55 0.17
C PRO A 591 -25.67 14.57 -0.55
N PRO A 592 -25.26 13.43 -1.17
CA PRO A 592 -24.03 13.33 -1.97
C PRO A 592 -24.10 14.18 -3.25
N GLY A 593 -23.03 14.19 -4.04
CA GLY A 593 -22.88 15.06 -5.21
C GLY A 593 -22.28 14.43 -6.48
N HIS A 594 -21.44 13.40 -6.40
CA HIS A 594 -20.59 13.01 -7.55
C HIS A 594 -21.33 12.52 -8.82
N HIS A 595 -22.59 12.09 -8.72
CA HIS A 595 -23.43 11.72 -9.86
C HIS A 595 -24.19 12.89 -10.50
N ALA A 596 -24.32 14.02 -9.80
CA ALA A 596 -25.07 15.17 -10.29
C ALA A 596 -24.37 15.79 -11.50
N GLU A 597 -25.11 15.94 -12.60
CA GLU A 597 -24.65 16.59 -13.82
C GLU A 597 -25.02 18.09 -13.78
N SER A 598 -24.55 18.88 -14.74
CA SER A 598 -24.74 20.34 -14.71
C SER A 598 -26.22 20.73 -14.74
N ASP A 599 -27.03 19.99 -15.50
CA ASP A 599 -28.43 20.29 -15.80
C ASP A 599 -29.44 19.32 -15.14
N LYS A 600 -28.98 18.27 -14.44
CA LYS A 600 -29.88 17.29 -13.82
C LYS A 600 -29.32 16.59 -12.57
N PRO A 601 -30.16 16.34 -11.55
CA PRO A 601 -29.86 15.49 -10.41
C PRO A 601 -30.12 14.01 -10.71
N ARG A 602 -29.37 13.10 -10.07
CA ARG A 602 -29.50 11.63 -10.21
C ARG A 602 -28.67 10.90 -9.14
N GLY A 603 -28.95 9.61 -8.91
CA GLY A 603 -28.13 8.77 -8.02
C GLY A 603 -27.97 9.37 -6.63
N PHE A 604 -29.08 9.83 -6.04
CA PHE A 604 -29.15 10.57 -4.76
C PHE A 604 -28.48 11.96 -4.76
N CYS A 605 -27.81 12.35 -5.85
CA CYS A 605 -27.02 13.57 -5.94
C CYS A 605 -27.81 14.73 -6.54
N PHE A 606 -27.73 15.90 -5.90
CA PHE A 606 -28.47 17.11 -6.31
C PHE A 606 -27.55 18.21 -6.81
N ILE A 607 -26.58 18.60 -5.98
CA ILE A 607 -25.50 19.53 -6.32
C ILE A 607 -24.22 18.72 -6.30
N ASN A 608 -23.39 18.85 -7.34
CA ASN A 608 -22.09 18.20 -7.39
C ASN A 608 -21.11 18.93 -6.48
N ASN A 609 -21.10 18.52 -5.21
CA ASN A 609 -20.36 19.16 -4.14
C ASN A 609 -18.87 19.32 -4.48
N VAL A 610 -18.23 18.26 -4.96
CA VAL A 610 -16.78 18.24 -5.25
C VAL A 610 -16.43 19.07 -6.49
N VAL A 611 -17.27 19.08 -7.54
CA VAL A 611 -17.05 19.92 -8.72
C VAL A 611 -17.16 21.41 -8.35
N VAL A 612 -18.21 21.78 -7.62
CA VAL A 612 -18.39 23.17 -7.14
C VAL A 612 -17.24 23.58 -6.22
N ALA A 613 -16.78 22.68 -5.35
CA ALA A 613 -15.63 22.90 -4.46
C ALA A 613 -14.33 23.14 -5.22
N ALA A 614 -14.03 22.35 -6.26
CA ALA A 614 -12.85 22.54 -7.10
C ALA A 614 -12.86 23.90 -7.80
N ARG A 615 -13.99 24.26 -8.43
CA ARG A 615 -14.16 25.56 -9.09
C ARG A 615 -14.14 26.73 -8.11
N TYR A 616 -14.72 26.56 -6.93
CA TYR A 616 -14.66 27.56 -5.86
C TYR A 616 -13.20 27.82 -5.44
N ALA A 617 -12.42 26.76 -5.22
CA ALA A 617 -11.01 26.87 -4.84
C ALA A 617 -10.19 27.58 -5.94
N GLN A 618 -10.33 27.17 -7.19
CA GLN A 618 -9.64 27.79 -8.33
C GLN A 618 -10.04 29.26 -8.53
N THR A 619 -11.28 29.62 -8.22
CA THR A 619 -11.79 30.99 -8.38
C THR A 619 -11.37 31.90 -7.21
N LYS A 620 -11.66 31.49 -5.98
CA LYS A 620 -11.45 32.30 -4.76
C LYS A 620 -10.00 32.31 -4.29
N HIS A 621 -9.27 31.22 -4.53
CA HIS A 621 -7.86 31.04 -4.13
C HIS A 621 -6.94 30.87 -5.33
N SER A 622 -7.23 31.57 -6.44
CA SER A 622 -6.51 31.46 -7.73
C SER A 622 -4.99 31.71 -7.65
N ASN A 623 -4.53 32.41 -6.62
CA ASN A 623 -3.11 32.63 -6.34
C ASN A 623 -2.42 31.42 -5.67
N LYS A 624 -3.17 30.48 -5.10
CA LYS A 624 -2.68 29.30 -4.38
C LYS A 624 -3.09 27.97 -5.00
N VAL A 625 -4.27 27.92 -5.62
CA VAL A 625 -4.87 26.70 -6.18
C VAL A 625 -5.13 26.91 -7.67
N ARG A 626 -4.34 26.23 -8.50
CA ARG A 626 -4.53 26.14 -9.94
C ARG A 626 -4.86 24.71 -10.35
N ARG A 627 -4.11 23.73 -9.82
CA ARG A 627 -4.28 22.31 -10.12
C ARG A 627 -5.03 21.60 -8.99
N VAL A 628 -6.13 20.93 -9.29
CA VAL A 628 -6.91 20.15 -8.32
C VAL A 628 -6.92 18.68 -8.73
N LEU A 629 -6.53 17.80 -7.81
CA LEU A 629 -6.79 16.36 -7.97
C LEU A 629 -8.13 16.06 -7.31
N ILE A 630 -9.05 15.46 -8.06
CA ILE A 630 -10.26 14.84 -7.51
C ILE A 630 -10.07 13.32 -7.59
N LEU A 631 -9.94 12.68 -6.43
CA LEU A 631 -9.89 11.23 -6.33
C LEU A 631 -11.24 10.71 -5.85
N ASP A 632 -11.85 9.82 -6.61
CA ASP A 632 -13.09 9.15 -6.27
C ASP A 632 -12.84 7.69 -5.93
N TRP A 633 -13.06 7.33 -4.67
CA TRP A 633 -12.98 5.95 -4.20
C TRP A 633 -14.35 5.37 -3.82
N ASP A 634 -15.43 6.11 -4.09
CA ASP A 634 -16.79 5.58 -4.06
C ASP A 634 -16.89 4.39 -5.00
N VAL A 635 -17.69 3.39 -4.63
CA VAL A 635 -17.81 2.17 -5.46
C VAL A 635 -18.46 2.46 -6.81
N HIS A 636 -19.19 3.56 -6.95
CA HIS A 636 -19.80 3.99 -8.20
C HIS A 636 -18.92 5.01 -8.91
N HIS A 637 -18.90 4.94 -10.24
CA HIS A 637 -18.24 5.96 -11.06
C HIS A 637 -18.96 7.31 -10.90
N GLY A 638 -18.25 8.34 -10.44
CA GLY A 638 -18.73 9.72 -10.40
C GLY A 638 -18.87 10.36 -11.79
N ASN A 639 -19.88 9.94 -12.56
CA ASN A 639 -20.12 10.41 -13.93
C ASN A 639 -20.23 11.95 -14.03
N GLY A 640 -20.88 12.60 -13.07
CA GLY A 640 -21.04 14.05 -13.07
C GLY A 640 -19.72 14.79 -12.88
N VAL A 641 -18.77 14.21 -12.12
CA VAL A 641 -17.42 14.75 -11.97
C VAL A 641 -16.61 14.60 -13.25
N GLN A 642 -16.64 13.41 -13.86
CA GLN A 642 -15.99 13.16 -15.14
C GLN A 642 -16.46 14.14 -16.22
N ASP A 643 -17.77 14.30 -16.38
CA ASP A 643 -18.34 15.19 -17.40
C ASP A 643 -17.95 16.67 -17.18
N ALA A 644 -17.85 17.10 -15.92
CA ALA A 644 -17.50 18.47 -15.56
C ALA A 644 -16.08 18.89 -15.98
N PHE A 645 -15.14 17.94 -16.04
CA PHE A 645 -13.72 18.19 -16.26
C PHE A 645 -13.14 17.44 -17.47
N TYR A 646 -13.99 16.81 -18.29
CA TYR A 646 -13.54 15.94 -19.38
C TYR A 646 -12.59 16.61 -20.37
N SER A 647 -12.70 17.93 -20.55
CA SER A 647 -11.84 18.75 -21.43
C SER A 647 -10.84 19.66 -20.71
N ASP A 648 -10.72 19.56 -19.39
CA ASP A 648 -9.95 20.46 -18.53
C ASP A 648 -8.65 19.81 -18.01
N ASP A 649 -7.50 20.46 -18.24
CA ASP A 649 -6.18 20.00 -17.77
C ASP A 649 -5.78 20.57 -16.41
N SER A 650 -6.56 21.51 -15.87
CA SER A 650 -6.35 22.07 -14.53
C SER A 650 -6.92 21.18 -13.42
N VAL A 651 -7.77 20.20 -13.77
CA VAL A 651 -8.34 19.24 -12.83
C VAL A 651 -8.06 17.82 -13.33
N LEU A 652 -7.40 17.03 -12.48
CA LEU A 652 -7.19 15.61 -12.71
C LEU A 652 -8.27 14.83 -11.96
N TYR A 653 -9.05 14.03 -12.66
CA TYR A 653 -10.02 13.11 -12.06
C TYR A 653 -9.50 11.68 -12.13
N ILE A 654 -9.47 10.99 -10.99
CA ILE A 654 -9.16 9.56 -10.90
C ILE A 654 -10.29 8.87 -10.16
N SER A 655 -10.86 7.79 -10.70
CA SER A 655 -11.97 7.05 -10.08
C SER A 655 -11.68 5.55 -9.98
N LEU A 656 -11.89 4.97 -8.79
CA LEU A 656 -11.75 3.54 -8.50
C LEU A 656 -13.12 2.96 -8.19
N HIS A 657 -13.75 2.30 -9.16
CA HIS A 657 -15.18 1.96 -9.06
C HIS A 657 -15.47 0.55 -9.60
N ARG A 658 -16.55 -0.05 -9.09
CA ARG A 658 -17.11 -1.28 -9.66
C ARG A 658 -17.75 -0.95 -11.00
N TYR A 659 -17.43 -1.74 -12.01
CA TYR A 659 -17.87 -1.52 -13.39
C TYR A 659 -18.71 -2.69 -13.93
N ASP A 660 -18.36 -3.93 -13.58
CA ASP A 660 -19.04 -5.16 -14.03
C ASP A 660 -19.34 -5.19 -15.55
N PHE A 661 -18.37 -4.74 -16.35
CA PHE A 661 -18.45 -4.58 -17.80
C PHE A 661 -19.54 -3.60 -18.24
N GLY A 662 -19.70 -2.49 -17.51
CA GLY A 662 -20.69 -1.44 -17.78
C GLY A 662 -22.10 -1.77 -17.29
N ARG A 663 -22.28 -2.84 -16.51
CA ARG A 663 -23.58 -3.24 -15.93
C ARG A 663 -23.82 -2.64 -14.56
N PHE A 664 -22.75 -2.23 -13.85
CA PHE A 664 -22.89 -1.58 -12.56
C PHE A 664 -23.29 -0.11 -12.73
N TYR A 665 -24.01 0.46 -11.76
CA TYR A 665 -24.45 1.86 -11.82
C TYR A 665 -23.24 2.81 -11.91
N PRO A 666 -23.25 3.86 -12.75
CA PRO A 666 -24.34 4.37 -13.60
C PRO A 666 -24.33 3.84 -15.06
N GLY A 667 -23.65 2.72 -15.33
CA GLY A 667 -23.55 2.11 -16.66
C GLY A 667 -22.14 2.20 -17.24
N SER A 668 -22.02 2.46 -18.54
CA SER A 668 -20.75 2.41 -19.28
C SER A 668 -19.88 3.68 -19.20
N SER A 669 -20.29 4.72 -18.49
CA SER A 669 -19.54 6.00 -18.42
C SER A 669 -18.17 5.88 -17.76
N GLY A 670 -17.98 4.88 -16.88
CA GLY A 670 -16.72 4.62 -16.17
C GLY A 670 -15.72 3.75 -16.93
N ALA A 671 -15.89 3.57 -18.26
CA ALA A 671 -14.96 2.75 -19.04
C ALA A 671 -13.52 3.30 -18.97
N LYS A 672 -12.52 2.40 -18.98
CA LYS A 672 -11.08 2.74 -18.93
C LYS A 672 -10.61 3.52 -20.17
N GLU A 673 -11.33 3.38 -21.28
CA GLU A 673 -11.07 4.07 -22.54
C GLU A 673 -11.48 5.56 -22.50
N ASN A 674 -12.26 5.97 -21.49
CA ASN A 674 -12.68 7.35 -21.31
C ASN A 674 -11.56 8.15 -20.63
N VAL A 675 -10.66 8.71 -21.45
CA VAL A 675 -9.42 9.36 -21.00
C VAL A 675 -9.45 10.90 -21.03
N GLY A 676 -10.62 11.50 -21.27
CA GLY A 676 -10.76 12.94 -21.49
C GLY A 676 -10.72 13.32 -22.98
N CYS A 677 -10.91 14.60 -23.28
CA CYS A 677 -10.83 15.17 -24.63
C CYS A 677 -10.11 16.52 -24.63
N ASP A 678 -9.80 17.04 -25.81
CA ASP A 678 -9.16 18.34 -26.01
C ASP A 678 -7.92 18.52 -25.11
N LYS A 679 -7.91 19.53 -24.22
CA LYS A 679 -6.80 19.76 -23.28
C LYS A 679 -6.81 18.77 -22.13
N GLY A 680 -7.97 18.28 -21.72
CA GLY A 680 -8.16 17.29 -20.67
C GLY A 680 -7.77 15.85 -21.07
N LEU A 681 -7.24 15.63 -22.28
CA LEU A 681 -6.77 14.32 -22.71
C LEU A 681 -5.65 13.80 -21.78
N GLY A 682 -5.90 12.66 -21.13
CA GLY A 682 -5.04 12.04 -20.12
C GLY A 682 -5.39 12.44 -18.67
N TYR A 683 -6.20 13.47 -18.45
CA TYR A 683 -6.57 14.01 -17.13
C TYR A 683 -7.84 13.39 -16.53
N ASN A 684 -8.40 12.37 -17.19
CA ASN A 684 -9.47 11.54 -16.67
C ASN A 684 -9.01 10.08 -16.62
N VAL A 685 -8.91 9.49 -15.44
CA VAL A 685 -8.39 8.12 -15.23
C VAL A 685 -9.46 7.27 -14.54
N ASN A 686 -9.97 6.27 -15.25
CA ASN A 686 -10.92 5.32 -14.69
C ASN A 686 -10.23 3.99 -14.38
N VAL A 687 -10.40 3.47 -13.16
CA VAL A 687 -9.98 2.13 -12.74
C VAL A 687 -11.22 1.25 -12.52
N PRO A 688 -11.74 0.61 -13.58
CA PRO A 688 -12.99 -0.14 -13.53
C PRO A 688 -12.79 -1.59 -13.02
N TRP A 689 -13.36 -1.92 -11.87
CA TRP A 689 -13.35 -3.27 -11.32
C TRP A 689 -14.42 -4.16 -11.97
N ASN A 690 -13.98 -5.22 -12.64
CA ASN A 690 -14.85 -6.23 -13.27
C ASN A 690 -14.92 -7.54 -12.46
N GLY A 691 -14.61 -7.47 -11.17
CA GLY A 691 -14.60 -8.57 -10.22
C GLY A 691 -14.64 -8.04 -8.81
N ARG A 692 -14.75 -8.93 -7.82
CA ARG A 692 -14.71 -8.53 -6.41
C ARG A 692 -13.28 -8.18 -6.02
N VAL A 693 -13.11 -7.00 -5.43
CA VAL A 693 -11.83 -6.47 -4.96
C VAL A 693 -11.91 -6.03 -3.50
N GLY A 694 -10.76 -5.89 -2.85
CA GLY A 694 -10.57 -5.50 -1.47
C GLY A 694 -9.33 -4.62 -1.29
N ASP A 695 -8.75 -4.67 -0.10
CA ASP A 695 -7.61 -3.82 0.29
C ASP A 695 -6.40 -3.94 -0.65
N ALA A 696 -6.06 -5.17 -1.05
CA ALA A 696 -4.88 -5.43 -1.85
C ALA A 696 -4.94 -4.76 -3.23
N GLU A 697 -6.08 -4.80 -3.90
CA GLU A 697 -6.26 -4.19 -5.22
C GLU A 697 -6.29 -2.66 -5.16
N TYR A 698 -6.92 -2.08 -4.13
CA TYR A 698 -6.91 -0.63 -3.95
C TYR A 698 -5.52 -0.10 -3.63
N LEU A 699 -4.75 -0.78 -2.77
CA LEU A 699 -3.36 -0.41 -2.51
C LEU A 699 -2.48 -0.57 -3.76
N ALA A 700 -2.66 -1.65 -4.52
CA ALA A 700 -1.96 -1.83 -5.80
C ALA A 700 -2.32 -0.72 -6.81
N ALA A 701 -3.59 -0.32 -6.92
CA ALA A 701 -3.98 0.81 -7.76
C ALA A 701 -3.38 2.12 -7.25
N PHE A 702 -3.26 2.31 -5.94
CA PHE A 702 -2.60 3.49 -5.38
C PHE A 702 -1.11 3.52 -5.72
N HIS A 703 -0.40 2.41 -5.54
CA HIS A 703 1.02 2.31 -5.81
C HIS A 703 1.33 2.46 -7.31
N HIS A 704 0.56 1.82 -8.20
CA HIS A 704 0.89 1.76 -9.62
C HIS A 704 0.16 2.79 -10.51
N ILE A 705 -0.91 3.44 -10.04
CA ILE A 705 -1.70 4.41 -10.83
C ILE A 705 -1.84 5.74 -10.08
N VAL A 706 -2.48 5.74 -8.91
CA VAL A 706 -2.89 7.00 -8.25
C VAL A 706 -1.69 7.84 -7.86
N LEU A 707 -0.72 7.28 -7.12
CA LEU A 707 0.43 8.03 -6.63
C LEU A 707 1.37 8.46 -7.77
N PRO A 708 1.75 7.60 -8.73
CA PRO A 708 2.58 8.03 -9.87
C PRO A 708 1.96 9.19 -10.65
N ILE A 709 0.67 9.09 -11.02
CA ILE A 709 -0.02 10.13 -11.79
C ILE A 709 -0.16 11.40 -10.95
N ALA A 710 -0.58 11.28 -9.68
CA ALA A 710 -0.79 12.44 -8.81
C ALA A 710 0.52 13.20 -8.53
N GLN A 711 1.64 12.50 -8.38
CA GLN A 711 2.93 13.15 -8.22
C GLN A 711 3.39 13.87 -9.49
N SER A 712 3.21 13.26 -10.68
CA SER A 712 3.46 13.94 -11.96
C SER A 712 2.60 15.19 -12.12
N PHE A 713 1.31 15.10 -11.79
CA PHE A 713 0.36 16.21 -11.87
C PHE A 713 0.68 17.31 -10.84
N ASN A 714 1.26 16.95 -9.70
CA ASN A 714 1.67 17.85 -8.62
C ASN A 714 0.54 18.84 -8.21
N PRO A 715 -0.59 18.33 -7.66
CA PRO A 715 -1.76 19.14 -7.34
C PRO A 715 -1.46 20.22 -6.29
N ASP A 716 -2.23 21.31 -6.33
CA ASP A 716 -2.25 22.33 -5.29
C ASP A 716 -3.25 22.01 -4.17
N LEU A 717 -4.28 21.20 -4.48
CA LEU A 717 -5.34 20.74 -3.59
C LEU A 717 -5.77 19.32 -4.02
N VAL A 718 -6.01 18.45 -3.04
CA VAL A 718 -6.65 17.14 -3.26
C VAL A 718 -8.04 17.17 -2.66
N LEU A 719 -9.06 16.90 -3.49
CA LEU A 719 -10.42 16.62 -3.06
C LEU A 719 -10.68 15.12 -3.20
N VAL A 720 -11.28 14.51 -2.18
CA VAL A 720 -11.66 13.11 -2.22
C VAL A 720 -13.17 13.00 -2.18
N SER A 721 -13.76 12.46 -3.25
CA SER A 721 -15.13 11.95 -3.24
C SER A 721 -15.15 10.69 -2.38
N ALA A 722 -15.41 10.89 -1.09
CA ALA A 722 -15.17 9.90 -0.05
C ALA A 722 -16.41 9.04 0.17
N GLY A 723 -16.70 8.15 -0.79
CA GLY A 723 -17.71 7.10 -0.66
C GLY A 723 -17.18 5.90 0.12
N PHE A 724 -17.96 5.42 1.08
CA PHE A 724 -17.60 4.23 1.87
C PHE A 724 -18.45 3.01 1.52
N ASP A 725 -19.06 3.00 0.34
CA ASP A 725 -19.87 1.91 -0.19
C ASP A 725 -19.05 0.80 -0.86
N ALA A 726 -17.75 1.03 -1.12
CA ALA A 726 -16.82 -0.07 -1.42
C ALA A 726 -16.42 -0.87 -0.16
N ALA A 727 -16.82 -0.41 1.04
CA ALA A 727 -16.47 -1.06 2.29
C ALA A 727 -17.13 -2.43 2.45
N VAL A 728 -16.47 -3.30 3.21
CA VAL A 728 -16.99 -4.59 3.61
C VAL A 728 -18.36 -4.43 4.30
N GLY A 729 -19.32 -5.24 3.90
CA GLY A 729 -20.68 -5.24 4.46
C GLY A 729 -21.59 -4.14 3.95
N ASP A 730 -21.15 -3.32 2.99
CA ASP A 730 -22.04 -2.36 2.34
C ASP A 730 -23.11 -3.07 1.49
N PRO A 731 -24.41 -2.67 1.60
CA PRO A 731 -25.48 -3.34 0.88
C PRO A 731 -25.49 -3.08 -0.63
N LEU A 732 -24.85 -2.02 -1.12
CA LEU A 732 -24.89 -1.64 -2.54
C LEU A 732 -23.59 -1.97 -3.28
N GLY A 733 -22.42 -1.72 -2.68
CA GLY A 733 -21.16 -1.86 -3.41
C GLY A 733 -20.70 -3.30 -3.64
N GLY A 734 -20.82 -4.17 -2.64
CA GLY A 734 -20.45 -5.59 -2.75
C GLY A 734 -18.94 -5.88 -2.89
N LEU A 735 -18.09 -4.89 -2.57
CA LEU A 735 -16.64 -5.01 -2.46
C LEU A 735 -16.23 -5.32 -1.00
N LYS A 736 -14.92 -5.42 -0.74
CA LYS A 736 -14.37 -5.91 0.54
C LYS A 736 -13.33 -4.98 1.15
N LEU A 737 -13.46 -3.66 0.98
CA LEU A 737 -12.51 -2.73 1.59
C LEU A 737 -12.71 -2.66 3.10
N THR A 738 -11.63 -2.81 3.86
CA THR A 738 -11.70 -2.64 5.30
C THR A 738 -11.67 -1.16 5.68
N PRO A 739 -12.31 -0.76 6.79
CA PRO A 739 -12.16 0.59 7.36
C PRO A 739 -10.70 1.04 7.54
N ALA A 740 -9.82 0.11 7.91
CA ALA A 740 -8.40 0.39 8.08
C ALA A 740 -7.73 0.80 6.76
N CYS A 741 -8.09 0.16 5.64
CA CYS A 741 -7.56 0.49 4.32
C CYS A 741 -7.87 1.93 3.92
N TYR A 742 -9.08 2.44 4.16
CA TYR A 742 -9.39 3.87 3.92
C TYR A 742 -8.48 4.82 4.71
N GLY A 743 -8.05 4.42 5.91
CA GLY A 743 -7.02 5.15 6.67
C GLY A 743 -5.65 5.17 5.96
N HIS A 744 -5.23 4.06 5.36
CA HIS A 744 -4.02 3.99 4.52
C HIS A 744 -4.14 4.88 3.28
N LEU A 745 -5.27 4.80 2.56
CA LEU A 745 -5.51 5.63 1.39
C LEU A 745 -5.44 7.13 1.74
N ALA A 746 -6.11 7.55 2.82
CA ALA A 746 -6.07 8.92 3.31
C ALA A 746 -4.64 9.35 3.74
N HIS A 747 -3.89 8.46 4.39
CA HIS A 747 -2.48 8.71 4.76
C HIS A 747 -1.63 8.97 3.52
N LEU A 748 -1.65 8.08 2.53
CA LEU A 748 -0.84 8.21 1.31
C LEU A 748 -1.14 9.51 0.53
N LEU A 749 -2.40 9.96 0.52
CA LEU A 749 -2.77 11.23 -0.11
C LEU A 749 -2.26 12.46 0.65
N CYS A 750 -2.03 12.36 1.96
CA CYS A 750 -1.47 13.48 2.75
C CYS A 750 -0.02 13.82 2.37
N GLY A 751 0.68 12.94 1.64
CA GLY A 751 1.96 13.22 1.02
C GLY A 751 1.88 14.23 -0.13
N LEU A 752 0.70 14.46 -0.71
CA LEU A 752 0.47 15.34 -1.85
C LEU A 752 0.06 16.75 -1.42
N ALA A 753 0.20 17.73 -2.33
CA ALA A 753 -0.34 19.09 -2.17
C ALA A 753 0.04 19.82 -0.86
N GLY A 754 1.18 19.48 -0.23
CA GLY A 754 1.51 20.03 1.09
C GLY A 754 0.55 19.60 2.20
N GLY A 755 -0.05 18.42 2.06
CA GLY A 755 -1.08 17.90 2.95
C GLY A 755 -2.45 18.55 2.81
N ARG A 756 -2.69 19.39 1.80
CA ARG A 756 -4.01 19.98 1.51
C ARG A 756 -4.95 18.95 0.90
N VAL A 757 -5.53 18.14 1.77
CA VAL A 757 -6.46 17.07 1.43
C VAL A 757 -7.81 17.38 2.09
N VAL A 758 -8.89 17.33 1.31
CA VAL A 758 -10.25 17.51 1.81
C VAL A 758 -11.09 16.31 1.39
N LEU A 759 -11.65 15.61 2.37
CA LEU A 759 -12.62 14.54 2.14
C LEU A 759 -14.03 15.13 2.12
N ALA A 760 -14.86 14.71 1.17
CA ALA A 760 -16.29 15.02 1.12
C ALA A 760 -17.06 13.71 1.12
N LEU A 761 -17.96 13.52 2.10
CA LEU A 761 -18.74 12.29 2.14
C LEU A 761 -19.65 12.15 0.90
N GLU A 762 -19.55 11.01 0.21
CA GLU A 762 -20.41 10.62 -0.91
C GLU A 762 -21.29 9.41 -0.50
N GLY A 763 -21.10 8.23 -1.08
CA GLY A 763 -21.79 6.98 -0.76
C GLY A 763 -21.34 6.31 0.55
N GLY A 764 -21.85 5.11 0.80
CA GLY A 764 -21.62 4.30 2.01
C GLY A 764 -22.86 4.20 2.88
N TYR A 765 -23.42 3.00 2.98
CA TYR A 765 -24.78 2.75 3.43
C TYR A 765 -24.85 1.73 4.58
N ASN A 766 -23.74 1.04 4.87
CA ASN A 766 -23.56 0.35 6.15
C ASN A 766 -23.08 1.32 7.22
N LEU A 767 -23.91 1.60 8.24
CA LEU A 767 -23.60 2.54 9.32
C LEU A 767 -22.31 2.19 10.09
N ALA A 768 -22.07 0.92 10.38
CA ALA A 768 -20.87 0.50 11.10
C ALA A 768 -19.62 0.77 10.27
N SER A 769 -19.62 0.30 9.01
CA SER A 769 -18.46 0.44 8.11
C SER A 769 -18.15 1.91 7.79
N ILE A 770 -19.17 2.74 7.51
CA ILE A 770 -18.97 4.17 7.21
C ILE A 770 -18.44 4.94 8.44
N GLY A 771 -18.93 4.61 9.64
CA GLY A 771 -18.47 5.24 10.88
C GLY A 771 -17.02 4.91 11.21
N GLU A 772 -16.64 3.63 11.12
CA GLU A 772 -15.26 3.20 11.34
C GLU A 772 -14.31 3.75 10.27
N ALA A 773 -14.66 3.65 8.98
CA ALA A 773 -13.80 4.13 7.89
C ALA A 773 -13.57 5.64 7.99
N SER A 774 -14.60 6.40 8.33
CA SER A 774 -14.49 7.84 8.63
C SER A 774 -13.55 8.13 9.79
N CYS A 775 -13.60 7.34 10.87
CA CYS A 775 -12.69 7.49 12.01
C CYS A 775 -11.24 7.22 11.61
N HIS A 776 -10.99 6.19 10.80
CA HIS A 776 -9.66 5.88 10.26
C HIS A 776 -9.13 6.98 9.35
N CYS A 777 -9.95 7.54 8.46
CA CYS A 777 -9.54 8.68 7.64
C CYS A 777 -9.20 9.91 8.50
N VAL A 778 -10.06 10.27 9.46
CA VAL A 778 -9.80 11.43 10.35
C VAL A 778 -8.55 11.21 11.19
N ALA A 779 -8.31 9.99 11.68
CA ALA A 779 -7.07 9.63 12.38
C ALA A 779 -5.84 9.91 11.49
N SER A 780 -5.85 9.47 10.23
CA SER A 780 -4.76 9.75 9.28
C SER A 780 -4.59 11.25 8.97
N LEU A 781 -5.69 12.00 8.81
CA LEU A 781 -5.65 13.46 8.61
C LEU A 781 -5.00 14.18 9.81
N LEU A 782 -5.29 13.72 11.03
CA LEU A 782 -4.67 14.15 12.29
C LEU A 782 -3.21 13.68 12.44
N GLY A 783 -2.73 12.82 11.52
CA GLY A 783 -1.38 12.25 11.50
C GLY A 783 -1.14 11.15 12.51
N LEU A 784 -2.20 10.48 12.95
CA LEU A 784 -2.05 9.20 13.59
C LEU A 784 -1.65 8.17 12.52
N PRO A 785 -0.77 7.22 12.86
CA PRO A 785 -0.37 6.19 11.91
C PRO A 785 -1.58 5.30 11.54
N PRO A 786 -1.68 4.87 10.28
CA PRO A 786 -2.66 3.87 9.88
C PRO A 786 -2.50 2.58 10.69
N LEU A 787 -3.61 1.88 10.97
CA LEU A 787 -3.56 0.57 11.60
C LEU A 787 -3.00 -0.47 10.64
N GLN A 788 -2.25 -1.43 11.18
CA GLN A 788 -1.71 -2.57 10.44
C GLN A 788 -2.83 -3.31 9.71
N LEU A 789 -2.63 -3.54 8.42
CA LEU A 789 -3.54 -4.34 7.60
C LEU A 789 -3.27 -5.84 7.81
N PRO A 790 -4.19 -6.72 7.37
CA PRO A 790 -3.96 -8.16 7.38
C PRO A 790 -2.66 -8.53 6.64
N LYS A 791 -2.02 -9.63 7.06
CA LYS A 791 -0.80 -10.14 6.41
C LYS A 791 -1.12 -10.69 5.01
N GLN A 792 -0.11 -10.71 4.13
CA GLN A 792 -0.20 -11.33 2.80
C GLN A 792 -1.32 -10.75 1.94
N LEU A 793 -1.42 -9.42 1.88
CA LEU A 793 -2.29 -8.74 0.92
C LEU A 793 -1.76 -8.96 -0.50
N VAL A 794 -2.53 -9.71 -1.29
CA VAL A 794 -2.17 -10.06 -2.66
C VAL A 794 -3.32 -9.70 -3.58
N PRO A 795 -3.10 -8.84 -4.60
CA PRO A 795 -4.11 -8.52 -5.59
C PRO A 795 -4.54 -9.78 -6.36
N ASN A 796 -5.85 -9.95 -6.52
CA ASN A 796 -6.43 -11.02 -7.33
C ASN A 796 -6.33 -10.70 -8.83
N VAL A 797 -6.51 -11.72 -9.67
CA VAL A 797 -6.33 -11.63 -11.13
C VAL A 797 -7.20 -10.56 -11.80
N HIS A 798 -8.42 -10.30 -11.29
CA HIS A 798 -9.29 -9.27 -11.85
C HIS A 798 -8.78 -7.87 -11.55
N GLY A 799 -8.30 -7.64 -10.32
CA GLY A 799 -7.66 -6.39 -9.93
C GLY A 799 -6.38 -6.13 -10.72
N VAL A 800 -5.50 -7.13 -10.80
CA VAL A 800 -4.27 -7.06 -11.60
C VAL A 800 -4.57 -6.70 -13.05
N ARG A 801 -5.52 -7.40 -13.68
CA ARG A 801 -5.91 -7.14 -15.08
C ARG A 801 -6.42 -5.71 -15.27
N ALA A 802 -7.32 -5.23 -14.41
CA ALA A 802 -7.85 -3.88 -14.51
C ALA A 802 -6.73 -2.82 -14.40
N ILE A 803 -5.83 -2.97 -13.42
CA ILE A 803 -4.70 -2.06 -13.23
C ILE A 803 -3.79 -2.03 -14.46
N ARG A 804 -3.44 -3.20 -15.02
CA ARG A 804 -2.62 -3.29 -16.23
C ARG A 804 -3.25 -2.60 -17.43
N GLU A 805 -4.52 -2.90 -17.70
CA GLU A 805 -5.25 -2.31 -18.84
C GLU A 805 -5.30 -0.78 -18.72
N VAL A 806 -5.45 -0.24 -17.51
CA VAL A 806 -5.41 1.22 -17.27
C VAL A 806 -4.00 1.77 -17.49
N ILE A 807 -2.96 1.11 -16.98
CA ILE A 807 -1.56 1.52 -17.22
C ILE A 807 -1.24 1.53 -18.72
N ASP A 808 -1.65 0.52 -19.47
CA ASP A 808 -1.41 0.43 -20.92
C ASP A 808 -2.01 1.59 -21.70
N ILE A 809 -3.19 2.06 -21.28
CA ILE A 809 -3.85 3.24 -21.85
C ILE A 809 -3.11 4.52 -21.41
N HIS A 810 -2.83 4.66 -20.11
CA HIS A 810 -2.38 5.92 -19.54
C HIS A 810 -0.89 6.20 -19.66
N LYS A 811 -0.04 5.19 -19.93
CA LYS A 811 1.41 5.37 -20.13
C LYS A 811 1.76 6.27 -21.33
N ALA A 812 0.80 6.47 -22.25
CA ALA A 812 0.91 7.44 -23.33
C ALA A 812 0.99 8.88 -22.78
N TYR A 813 0.19 9.19 -21.76
CA TYR A 813 0.03 10.52 -21.16
C TYR A 813 0.96 10.73 -19.96
N TRP A 814 1.13 9.70 -19.12
CA TRP A 814 1.88 9.75 -17.87
C TRP A 814 3.12 8.87 -17.95
N LYS A 815 4.29 9.51 -18.13
CA LYS A 815 5.55 8.81 -18.40
C LYS A 815 6.02 7.90 -17.25
N HIS A 816 5.55 8.12 -16.03
CA HIS A 816 5.93 7.31 -14.86
C HIS A 816 5.10 6.03 -14.70
N LEU A 817 4.23 5.74 -15.68
CA LEU A 817 3.58 4.43 -15.79
C LEU A 817 4.34 3.48 -16.73
N LYS A 818 5.43 3.95 -17.38
CA LYS A 818 6.24 3.17 -18.34
C LYS A 818 7.20 2.15 -17.69
N PHE A 819 6.84 1.60 -16.52
CA PHE A 819 7.63 0.58 -15.82
C PHE A 819 6.93 -0.78 -15.77
N SER A 820 5.76 -0.88 -16.41
CA SER A 820 4.88 -2.06 -16.34
C SER A 820 4.92 -2.92 -17.60
N ASP A 821 6.00 -2.83 -18.38
CA ASP A 821 6.19 -3.66 -19.56
C ASP A 821 6.28 -5.16 -19.17
N ASP A 822 5.89 -6.03 -20.09
CA ASP A 822 5.96 -7.47 -19.88
C ASP A 822 7.39 -7.96 -19.81
N ILE A 823 7.61 -8.96 -18.95
CA ILE A 823 8.93 -9.49 -18.68
C ILE A 823 9.35 -10.42 -19.85
N PRO A 824 10.54 -10.23 -20.46
CA PRO A 824 11.06 -11.12 -21.50
C PRO A 824 11.25 -12.57 -21.01
N ASN A 825 10.95 -13.55 -21.87
CA ASN A 825 11.31 -14.95 -21.62
C ASN A 825 12.82 -15.14 -21.68
N TRP A 826 13.44 -15.62 -20.59
CA TRP A 826 14.86 -15.97 -20.58
C TRP A 826 15.20 -17.33 -21.22
N VAL A 827 14.33 -17.90 -22.06
CA VAL A 827 14.56 -19.21 -22.71
C VAL A 827 15.49 -19.11 -23.94
N THR A 828 15.91 -17.93 -24.36
CA THR A 828 16.79 -17.79 -25.54
C THR A 828 17.91 -16.78 -25.33
N SER A 829 18.98 -17.18 -24.64
CA SER A 829 20.34 -16.63 -24.85
C SER A 829 21.38 -17.43 -24.06
N LEU A 830 21.48 -18.73 -24.32
CA LEU A 830 22.76 -19.41 -24.17
C LEU A 830 23.52 -19.25 -25.50
N PRO A 831 24.84 -18.95 -25.49
CA PRO A 831 25.63 -18.82 -26.70
C PRO A 831 25.49 -20.04 -27.61
N GLU A 832 25.35 -19.81 -28.92
CA GLU A 832 25.32 -20.81 -29.97
C GLU A 832 26.64 -21.60 -30.03
N ASP A 833 26.83 -22.58 -29.15
CA ASP A 833 27.91 -23.57 -29.27
C ASP A 833 27.55 -24.90 -28.60
N ALA A 834 26.27 -25.28 -28.57
CA ALA A 834 25.85 -26.63 -28.16
C ALA A 834 24.44 -27.00 -28.65
N ASN A 835 24.28 -27.32 -29.94
CA ASN A 835 23.50 -28.50 -30.40
C ASN A 835 23.27 -28.49 -31.91
N ARG A 836 24.12 -29.20 -32.64
CA ARG A 836 23.73 -29.80 -33.92
C ARG A 836 23.03 -31.12 -33.64
N SER A 837 21.72 -31.09 -33.39
CA SER A 837 20.79 -32.21 -33.65
C SER A 837 19.35 -31.84 -33.23
N ALA A 838 18.70 -30.91 -33.93
CA ALA A 838 17.27 -30.64 -33.69
C ALA A 838 16.46 -30.38 -34.97
N ASP A 839 16.99 -30.74 -36.15
CA ASP A 839 16.36 -30.47 -37.45
C ASP A 839 15.34 -31.53 -37.91
N SER A 840 14.77 -32.36 -37.02
CA SER A 840 13.78 -33.38 -37.41
C SER A 840 12.41 -33.28 -36.73
N VAL A 841 12.18 -32.30 -35.85
CA VAL A 841 10.92 -32.21 -35.08
C VAL A 841 10.00 -31.08 -35.55
N ASN A 842 10.54 -29.98 -36.09
CA ASN A 842 9.76 -28.80 -36.48
C ASN A 842 8.93 -28.95 -37.77
N THR A 843 9.14 -30.00 -38.56
CA THR A 843 8.34 -30.27 -39.77
C THR A 843 6.98 -30.92 -39.47
N SER A 844 6.75 -31.43 -38.26
CA SER A 844 5.50 -32.13 -37.92
C SER A 844 4.39 -31.23 -37.35
N VAL A 845 4.75 -30.09 -36.77
CA VAL A 845 3.78 -29.17 -36.12
C VAL A 845 3.11 -28.24 -37.13
N ASP A 846 3.86 -27.77 -38.14
CA ASP A 846 3.31 -26.95 -39.24
C ASP A 846 2.36 -27.74 -40.16
N GLN A 847 2.47 -29.07 -40.19
CA GLN A 847 1.58 -29.93 -40.96
C GLN A 847 0.22 -30.11 -40.26
N LEU A 848 0.20 -30.18 -38.92
CA LEU A 848 -1.01 -30.26 -38.11
C LEU A 848 -1.79 -28.93 -38.06
N ALA A 849 -1.09 -27.80 -38.05
CA ALA A 849 -1.74 -26.47 -38.05
C ALA A 849 -2.52 -26.20 -39.36
N ARG A 850 -2.07 -26.75 -40.50
CA ARG A 850 -2.76 -26.59 -41.80
C ARG A 850 -3.97 -27.50 -41.99
N GLU A 851 -4.08 -28.57 -41.21
CA GLU A 851 -5.26 -29.46 -41.26
C GLU A 851 -6.41 -28.95 -40.37
N LEU A 852 -6.11 -28.12 -39.35
CA LEU A 852 -7.11 -27.52 -38.44
C LEU A 852 -7.85 -26.30 -39.03
N ASP A 853 -7.26 -25.60 -40.00
CA ASP A 853 -7.88 -24.43 -40.65
C ASP A 853 -8.95 -24.77 -41.71
N ASN A 854 -9.20 -26.06 -41.98
CA ASN A 854 -10.17 -26.50 -43.01
C ASN A 854 -11.49 -27.06 -42.45
N LEU A 855 -11.81 -26.86 -41.16
CA LEU A 855 -13.09 -27.27 -40.58
C LEU A 855 -14.08 -26.10 -40.47
N ASP A 856 -15.07 -26.10 -41.36
CA ASP A 856 -16.18 -25.13 -41.44
C ASP A 856 -17.17 -25.31 -40.26
N VAL A 857 -17.24 -24.30 -39.39
CA VAL A 857 -18.07 -24.30 -38.17
C VAL A 857 -19.32 -23.44 -38.39
N SER A 858 -20.20 -23.86 -39.29
CA SER A 858 -21.47 -23.15 -39.57
C SER A 858 -22.74 -23.98 -39.32
N ALA A 859 -22.64 -25.14 -38.66
CA ALA A 859 -23.80 -26.04 -38.44
C ALA A 859 -24.18 -26.33 -36.96
N ALA A 860 -23.54 -25.70 -35.96
CA ALA A 860 -23.74 -26.06 -34.54
C ALA A 860 -24.48 -24.99 -33.68
N ALA A 861 -25.13 -24.00 -34.31
CA ALA A 861 -25.78 -22.90 -33.58
C ALA A 861 -27.26 -23.16 -33.21
N THR A 862 -27.86 -24.28 -33.61
CA THR A 862 -29.31 -24.52 -33.46
C THR A 862 -29.70 -25.46 -32.32
N SER A 863 -28.76 -26.03 -31.55
CA SER A 863 -29.08 -26.97 -30.45
C SER A 863 -28.89 -26.42 -29.04
N VAL A 864 -28.42 -25.17 -28.90
CA VAL A 864 -28.16 -24.55 -27.59
C VAL A 864 -29.37 -23.75 -27.09
N THR A 865 -30.25 -23.29 -27.97
CA THR A 865 -31.45 -22.52 -27.62
C THR A 865 -32.54 -23.38 -26.98
N ASP A 866 -32.70 -24.65 -27.38
CA ASP A 866 -33.74 -25.54 -26.84
C ASP A 866 -33.41 -26.08 -25.43
N PHE A 867 -32.15 -25.99 -25.00
CA PHE A 867 -31.71 -26.47 -23.68
C PHE A 867 -31.89 -25.43 -22.57
N ILE A 868 -31.96 -24.14 -22.93
CA ILE A 868 -32.08 -23.03 -21.96
C ILE A 868 -33.54 -22.84 -21.49
N GLU A 869 -34.54 -23.14 -22.33
CA GLU A 869 -35.95 -23.02 -21.93
C GLU A 869 -36.40 -24.15 -20.98
N ALA A 870 -35.81 -25.34 -21.03
CA ALA A 870 -36.21 -26.47 -20.19
C ALA A 870 -35.70 -26.38 -18.73
N SER A 871 -34.62 -25.65 -18.44
CA SER A 871 -34.11 -25.50 -17.06
C SER A 871 -34.81 -24.40 -16.25
N SER A 872 -35.53 -23.49 -16.90
CA SER A 872 -36.22 -22.38 -16.24
C SER A 872 -37.55 -22.79 -15.57
N THR A 873 -38.13 -23.93 -15.94
CA THR A 873 -39.43 -24.40 -15.42
C THR A 873 -39.31 -25.35 -14.23
N ALA A 874 -38.13 -25.93 -13.96
CA ALA A 874 -37.91 -26.80 -12.81
C ALA A 874 -37.62 -26.04 -11.50
N ALA A 875 -37.02 -24.84 -11.58
CA ALA A 875 -36.67 -24.04 -10.41
C ALA A 875 -37.89 -23.37 -9.72
N ALA A 876 -39.00 -23.18 -10.45
CA ALA A 876 -40.20 -22.52 -9.93
C ALA A 876 -41.11 -23.43 -9.07
N ALA A 877 -40.90 -24.75 -9.08
CA ALA A 877 -41.76 -25.71 -8.39
C ALA A 877 -41.29 -26.07 -6.96
N ALA A 878 -40.06 -25.71 -6.56
CA ALA A 878 -39.49 -26.08 -5.26
C ALA A 878 -39.75 -25.05 -4.13
N ALA A 879 -40.39 -23.92 -4.41
CA ALA A 879 -40.55 -22.80 -3.46
C ALA A 879 -41.93 -22.71 -2.77
N SER A 880 -42.84 -23.68 -2.97
CA SER A 880 -44.18 -23.64 -2.38
C SER A 880 -44.53 -24.93 -1.62
N GLY A 881 -44.23 -24.96 -0.31
CA GLY A 881 -44.83 -25.96 0.58
C GLY A 881 -44.23 -26.12 1.97
N GLY A 882 -44.90 -25.54 2.98
CA GLY A 882 -45.17 -26.21 4.26
C GLY A 882 -44.14 -26.13 5.40
N ALA A 883 -44.47 -25.30 6.41
CA ALA A 883 -43.87 -25.26 7.74
C ALA A 883 -44.05 -26.56 8.55
N VAL A 884 -43.10 -26.92 9.45
CA VAL A 884 -43.26 -27.17 10.92
C VAL A 884 -41.86 -27.37 11.57
N GLY A 885 -41.62 -26.74 12.74
CA GLY A 885 -40.86 -27.35 13.85
C GLY A 885 -39.45 -26.82 14.13
N GLY A 886 -39.32 -25.98 15.16
CA GLY A 886 -38.07 -25.33 15.56
C GLY A 886 -37.02 -26.23 16.20
N PHE A 887 -35.76 -25.82 16.02
CA PHE A 887 -34.63 -26.14 16.89
C PHE A 887 -33.78 -24.87 17.05
N GLU A 888 -33.43 -24.56 18.31
CA GLU A 888 -32.63 -23.40 18.72
C GLU A 888 -31.26 -23.38 18.01
N PHE A 889 -30.90 -22.21 17.49
CA PHE A 889 -29.59 -21.93 16.92
C PHE A 889 -28.61 -21.62 18.06
N LEU A 890 -27.79 -22.61 18.44
CA LEU A 890 -26.60 -22.38 19.25
C LEU A 890 -25.56 -21.65 18.40
N LEU A 891 -25.31 -20.38 18.74
CA LEU A 891 -24.17 -19.60 18.30
C LEU A 891 -22.88 -20.36 18.62
N LEU A 892 -22.13 -20.74 17.59
CA LEU A 892 -20.72 -21.09 17.70
C LEU A 892 -19.92 -20.05 16.91
N GLU A 893 -19.10 -19.33 17.66
CA GLU A 893 -18.10 -18.38 17.21
C GLU A 893 -16.98 -19.07 16.41
N ASP A 894 -16.34 -18.31 15.51
CA ASP A 894 -15.03 -18.59 14.90
C ASP A 894 -14.83 -19.86 14.06
N GLN A 895 -15.46 -19.95 12.87
CA GLN A 895 -14.85 -20.70 11.76
C GLN A 895 -14.91 -19.94 10.44
N GLN A 896 -13.71 -19.63 9.92
CA GLN A 896 -13.47 -19.22 8.54
C GLN A 896 -13.97 -20.32 7.60
N PHE A 897 -15.03 -20.06 6.83
CA PHE A 897 -15.41 -20.95 5.74
C PHE A 897 -14.48 -20.73 4.56
N PHE A 898 -13.58 -21.69 4.33
CA PHE A 898 -12.81 -21.79 3.09
C PHE A 898 -13.70 -22.44 2.02
N ALA A 899 -14.15 -21.67 1.03
CA ALA A 899 -14.78 -22.24 -0.16
C ALA A 899 -13.68 -22.76 -1.09
N VAL A 900 -13.51 -24.08 -1.14
CA VAL A 900 -12.59 -24.73 -2.09
C VAL A 900 -13.34 -24.93 -3.40
N HIS A 901 -12.89 -24.29 -4.48
CA HIS A 901 -13.48 -24.45 -5.81
C HIS A 901 -12.79 -25.60 -6.55
N PRO A 902 -13.48 -26.73 -6.81
CA PRO A 902 -12.89 -27.82 -7.57
C PRO A 902 -12.72 -27.43 -9.04
N ARG A 903 -11.65 -27.93 -9.65
CA ARG A 903 -11.28 -27.70 -11.04
C ARG A 903 -12.09 -28.61 -11.98
N SER A 904 -12.53 -28.08 -13.13
CA SER A 904 -13.26 -28.86 -14.15
C SER A 904 -12.42 -29.29 -15.36
N ASP A 905 -11.22 -28.77 -15.53
CA ASP A 905 -10.33 -28.93 -16.69
C ASP A 905 -9.05 -29.74 -16.38
N CYS A 906 -9.10 -30.68 -15.43
CA CYS A 906 -7.94 -31.51 -15.10
C CYS A 906 -7.61 -32.52 -16.24
N PRO A 907 -6.42 -32.44 -16.89
CA PRO A 907 -6.07 -33.30 -18.02
C PRO A 907 -5.82 -34.75 -17.62
N HIS A 908 -5.55 -35.01 -16.34
CA HIS A 908 -5.27 -36.36 -15.83
C HIS A 908 -6.53 -37.22 -15.70
N VAL A 909 -7.73 -36.63 -15.69
CA VAL A 909 -8.98 -37.39 -15.50
C VAL A 909 -9.35 -38.18 -16.75
N ILE A 910 -8.94 -37.71 -17.93
CA ILE A 910 -9.25 -38.37 -19.21
C ILE A 910 -8.22 -39.42 -19.63
N GLN A 911 -7.13 -39.57 -18.87
CA GLN A 911 -6.07 -40.53 -19.17
C GLN A 911 -6.40 -41.91 -18.59
N PRO A 912 -6.45 -42.98 -19.41
CA PRO A 912 -6.74 -44.35 -18.93
C PRO A 912 -5.75 -44.88 -17.89
N SER A 913 -4.53 -44.32 -17.83
CA SER A 913 -3.50 -44.63 -16.82
C SER A 913 -3.83 -44.08 -15.43
N HIS A 914 -4.76 -43.14 -15.32
CA HIS A 914 -5.07 -42.42 -14.08
C HIS A 914 -6.52 -42.60 -13.62
N VAL A 915 -7.42 -42.93 -14.54
CA VAL A 915 -8.81 -43.29 -14.24
C VAL A 915 -9.21 -44.50 -15.08
N THR A 916 -9.45 -45.64 -14.42
CA THR A 916 -9.97 -46.84 -15.09
C THR A 916 -11.46 -46.69 -15.40
N ARG A 917 -12.00 -47.45 -16.35
CA ARG A 917 -13.45 -47.45 -16.61
C ARG A 917 -14.12 -48.55 -15.80
N ILE A 918 -14.94 -48.18 -14.81
CA ILE A 918 -15.81 -49.14 -14.13
C ILE A 918 -17.15 -49.20 -14.86
N ALA A 919 -17.49 -50.37 -15.39
CA ALA A 919 -18.87 -50.69 -15.74
C ALA A 919 -19.64 -50.93 -14.44
N ASP A 920 -20.47 -49.96 -14.06
CA ASP A 920 -21.59 -50.14 -13.11
C ASP A 920 -21.24 -50.07 -11.61
N GLY A 921 -20.06 -49.58 -11.24
CA GLY A 921 -19.64 -49.43 -9.83
C GLY A 921 -19.18 -50.73 -9.14
N ARG A 922 -19.00 -51.82 -9.90
CA ARG A 922 -18.44 -53.07 -9.38
C ARG A 922 -17.01 -52.86 -8.88
N GLY A 923 -16.79 -53.13 -7.59
CA GLY A 923 -15.47 -53.03 -6.94
C GLY A 923 -15.28 -51.83 -6.01
N VAL A 924 -16.25 -50.91 -5.91
CA VAL A 924 -16.18 -49.80 -4.95
C VAL A 924 -16.83 -50.19 -3.62
N ASP A 925 -16.02 -50.36 -2.59
CA ASP A 925 -16.45 -50.55 -1.20
C ASP A 925 -16.04 -49.35 -0.36
N ALA A 926 -16.97 -48.44 -0.06
CA ALA A 926 -16.70 -47.25 0.76
C ALA A 926 -16.43 -47.59 2.23
N ARG A 927 -16.57 -48.86 2.64
CA ARG A 927 -16.17 -49.37 3.96
C ARG A 927 -14.79 -50.04 3.95
N ALA A 928 -14.11 -50.08 2.82
CA ALA A 928 -12.78 -50.67 2.72
C ALA A 928 -11.79 -49.94 3.64
N VAL A 929 -10.99 -50.73 4.36
CA VAL A 929 -9.89 -50.23 5.19
C VAL A 929 -8.64 -50.01 4.34
N CYS A 930 -7.70 -49.20 4.84
CA CYS A 930 -6.41 -49.03 4.20
C CYS A 930 -5.70 -50.38 4.06
N GLN A 931 -5.29 -50.74 2.84
CA GLN A 931 -4.67 -52.04 2.57
C GLN A 931 -3.27 -52.18 3.19
N THR A 932 -2.63 -51.07 3.58
CA THR A 932 -1.30 -51.07 4.21
C THR A 932 -1.34 -51.14 5.74
N CYS A 933 -2.21 -50.37 6.41
CA CYS A 933 -2.26 -50.30 7.88
C CYS A 933 -3.59 -50.74 8.51
N SER A 934 -4.57 -51.14 7.69
CA SER A 934 -5.91 -51.55 8.12
C SER A 934 -6.72 -50.46 8.85
N ASP A 935 -6.31 -49.20 8.77
CA ASP A 935 -7.05 -48.06 9.32
C ASP A 935 -8.35 -47.79 8.53
N GLY A 936 -9.44 -47.49 9.23
CA GLY A 936 -10.77 -47.28 8.66
C GLY A 936 -11.31 -45.86 8.77
N SER A 937 -10.51 -44.89 9.24
CA SER A 937 -10.98 -43.55 9.62
C SER A 937 -11.19 -42.60 8.43
N GLU A 938 -10.18 -42.44 7.57
CA GLU A 938 -10.22 -41.56 6.41
C GLU A 938 -9.50 -42.22 5.22
N ASN A 939 -10.24 -42.99 4.44
CA ASN A 939 -9.71 -43.77 3.33
C ASN A 939 -10.10 -43.21 1.98
N TRP A 940 -9.17 -43.38 1.05
CA TRP A 940 -9.26 -42.88 -0.31
C TRP A 940 -9.14 -44.07 -1.26
N LEU A 941 -9.86 -44.02 -2.38
CA LEU A 941 -9.83 -44.99 -3.47
C LEU A 941 -9.00 -44.46 -4.63
N CYS A 942 -7.96 -45.18 -5.05
CA CYS A 942 -7.23 -44.87 -6.28
C CYS A 942 -8.11 -45.16 -7.49
N LEU A 943 -8.37 -44.17 -8.35
CA LEU A 943 -9.25 -44.35 -9.51
C LEU A 943 -8.59 -45.10 -10.68
N ALA A 944 -7.28 -45.31 -10.64
CA ALA A 944 -6.56 -46.08 -11.66
C ALA A 944 -6.57 -47.59 -11.38
N CYS A 945 -6.29 -48.02 -10.14
CA CYS A 945 -6.14 -49.44 -9.79
C CYS A 945 -7.14 -49.95 -8.75
N LEU A 946 -8.00 -49.10 -8.21
CA LEU A 946 -9.04 -49.41 -7.22
C LEU A 946 -8.52 -49.90 -5.85
N GLU A 947 -7.24 -49.69 -5.57
CA GLU A 947 -6.71 -49.90 -4.22
C GLU A 947 -7.18 -48.79 -3.26
N THR A 948 -7.43 -49.18 -2.01
CA THR A 948 -7.86 -48.28 -0.95
C THR A 948 -6.75 -48.06 0.06
N HIS A 949 -6.39 -46.80 0.29
CA HIS A 949 -5.31 -46.41 1.21
C HIS A 949 -5.74 -45.22 2.07
N CYS A 950 -5.16 -45.10 3.26
CA CYS A 950 -5.48 -44.00 4.18
C CYS A 950 -4.97 -42.64 3.65
N GLY A 951 -5.72 -41.58 3.97
CA GLY A 951 -5.50 -40.22 3.49
C GLY A 951 -4.25 -39.54 4.04
N ARG A 952 -3.99 -38.32 3.56
CA ARG A 952 -2.80 -37.51 3.89
C ARG A 952 -2.67 -37.20 5.38
N TYR A 953 -3.78 -37.19 6.12
CA TYR A 953 -3.83 -36.85 7.54
C TYR A 953 -3.86 -38.07 8.48
N VAL A 954 -3.87 -39.29 7.93
CA VAL A 954 -3.75 -40.54 8.69
C VAL A 954 -2.29 -41.03 8.65
N SER A 955 -1.94 -41.91 7.71
CA SER A 955 -0.57 -42.40 7.51
C SER A 955 -0.05 -42.17 6.08
N LYS A 956 -0.73 -41.35 5.28
CA LYS A 956 -0.31 -40.92 3.93
C LYS A 956 -0.13 -42.05 2.91
N HIS A 957 -0.65 -43.25 3.14
CA HIS A 957 -0.46 -44.37 2.22
C HIS A 957 -1.03 -44.12 0.81
N MET A 958 -2.10 -43.32 0.66
CA MET A 958 -2.59 -42.96 -0.68
C MET A 958 -1.62 -42.02 -1.43
N LEU A 959 -0.91 -41.14 -0.71
CA LEU A 959 0.13 -40.29 -1.30
C LEU A 959 1.34 -41.15 -1.71
N SER A 960 1.83 -42.03 -0.84
CA SER A 960 2.92 -42.95 -1.16
C SER A 960 2.58 -43.91 -2.31
N HIS A 961 1.31 -44.34 -2.40
CA HIS A 961 0.80 -45.09 -3.54
C HIS A 961 0.85 -44.29 -4.84
N SER A 962 0.38 -43.03 -4.82
CA SER A 962 0.45 -42.13 -5.99
C SER A 962 1.89 -41.92 -6.45
N GLU A 963 2.84 -41.71 -5.53
CA GLU A 963 4.26 -41.48 -5.84
C GLU A 963 4.95 -42.72 -6.42
N SER A 964 4.64 -43.92 -5.90
CA SER A 964 5.27 -45.17 -6.33
C SER A 964 4.67 -45.76 -7.61
N THR A 965 3.39 -45.51 -7.88
CA THR A 965 2.68 -46.09 -9.04
C THR A 965 2.43 -45.09 -10.16
N GLY A 966 2.53 -43.78 -9.90
CA GLY A 966 2.14 -42.74 -10.83
C GLY A 966 0.61 -42.56 -10.97
N HIS A 967 -0.19 -43.20 -10.11
CA HIS A 967 -1.65 -43.03 -10.11
C HIS A 967 -2.07 -41.77 -9.35
N VAL A 968 -2.40 -40.71 -10.08
CA VAL A 968 -2.55 -39.37 -9.49
C VAL A 968 -3.97 -38.98 -9.11
N ILE A 969 -4.99 -39.81 -9.36
CA ILE A 969 -6.40 -39.48 -9.08
C ILE A 969 -6.95 -40.39 -7.99
N ALA A 970 -7.47 -39.80 -6.92
CA ALA A 970 -8.09 -40.53 -5.81
C ALA A 970 -9.41 -39.90 -5.36
N LEU A 971 -10.36 -40.75 -4.96
CA LEU A 971 -11.66 -40.37 -4.41
C LEU A 971 -11.67 -40.59 -2.89
N SER A 972 -12.05 -39.57 -2.12
CA SER A 972 -12.24 -39.66 -0.68
C SER A 972 -13.55 -40.38 -0.35
N PHE A 973 -13.51 -41.38 0.54
CA PHE A 973 -14.75 -41.98 1.05
C PHE A 973 -15.44 -41.13 2.11
N SER A 974 -14.76 -40.15 2.72
CA SER A 974 -15.30 -39.33 3.81
C SER A 974 -16.31 -38.30 3.31
N ASP A 975 -16.01 -37.62 2.21
CA ASP A 975 -16.80 -36.51 1.67
C ASP A 975 -17.10 -36.67 0.16
N LEU A 976 -16.69 -37.80 -0.44
CA LEU A 976 -16.88 -38.11 -1.87
C LEU A 976 -16.23 -37.11 -2.83
N SER A 977 -15.30 -36.31 -2.32
CA SER A 977 -14.49 -35.41 -3.12
C SER A 977 -13.42 -36.19 -3.88
N VAL A 978 -13.00 -35.67 -5.05
CA VAL A 978 -11.94 -36.27 -5.88
C VAL A 978 -10.75 -35.34 -5.92
N TRP A 979 -9.55 -35.87 -5.70
CA TRP A 979 -8.30 -35.13 -5.68
C TRP A 979 -7.36 -35.58 -6.79
N CYS A 980 -6.67 -34.61 -7.41
CA CYS A 980 -5.51 -34.87 -8.25
C CYS A 980 -4.24 -34.55 -7.48
N TYR A 981 -3.40 -35.55 -7.22
CA TYR A 981 -2.09 -35.35 -6.59
C TYR A 981 -1.12 -34.56 -7.47
N HIS A 982 -1.29 -34.58 -8.80
CA HIS A 982 -0.44 -33.81 -9.72
C HIS A 982 -0.89 -32.35 -9.85
N CYS A 983 -2.19 -32.09 -9.96
CA CYS A 983 -2.73 -30.73 -10.03
C CYS A 983 -2.89 -30.05 -8.66
N ASP A 984 -2.66 -30.80 -7.58
CA ASP A 984 -2.86 -30.42 -6.17
C ASP A 984 -4.20 -29.70 -5.95
N SER A 985 -5.27 -30.29 -6.48
CA SER A 985 -6.60 -29.66 -6.53
C SER A 985 -7.72 -30.70 -6.51
N TYR A 986 -8.86 -30.32 -5.92
CA TYR A 986 -10.10 -31.07 -6.06
C TYR A 986 -10.64 -30.96 -7.48
N ILE A 987 -11.32 -32.01 -7.95
CA ILE A 987 -11.76 -32.13 -9.34
C ILE A 987 -13.26 -32.40 -9.39
N VAL A 988 -13.94 -31.76 -10.35
CA VAL A 988 -15.28 -32.12 -10.78
C VAL A 988 -15.23 -32.44 -12.28
N SER A 989 -15.63 -33.64 -12.67
CA SER A 989 -15.63 -34.06 -14.08
C SER A 989 -16.66 -35.15 -14.31
N PRO A 990 -17.38 -35.15 -15.44
CA PRO A 990 -18.29 -36.24 -15.82
C PRO A 990 -17.62 -37.63 -15.83
N VAL A 991 -16.28 -37.67 -15.99
CA VAL A 991 -15.52 -38.92 -16.02
C VAL A 991 -15.42 -39.59 -14.64
N VAL A 992 -15.42 -38.81 -13.55
CA VAL A 992 -15.34 -39.36 -12.17
C VAL A 992 -16.71 -39.55 -11.51
N GLU A 993 -17.77 -38.97 -12.08
CA GLU A 993 -19.14 -39.13 -11.56
C GLU A 993 -19.57 -40.59 -11.35
N PRO A 994 -19.23 -41.56 -12.22
CA PRO A 994 -19.58 -42.97 -11.98
C PRO A 994 -18.95 -43.52 -10.69
N PHE A 995 -17.75 -43.06 -10.32
CA PHE A 995 -17.06 -43.47 -9.09
C PHE A 995 -17.68 -42.82 -7.85
N ILE A 996 -18.01 -41.53 -7.95
CA ILE A 996 -18.73 -40.81 -6.90
C ILE A 996 -20.08 -41.46 -6.64
N ALA A 997 -20.83 -41.77 -7.71
CA ALA A 997 -22.11 -42.46 -7.61
C ALA A 997 -21.97 -43.87 -7.03
N ALA A 998 -20.94 -44.64 -7.43
CA ALA A 998 -20.69 -45.97 -6.88
C ALA A 998 -20.31 -45.92 -5.39
N ALA A 999 -19.46 -44.98 -4.99
CA ALA A 999 -19.08 -44.75 -3.60
C ALA A 999 -20.28 -44.28 -2.76
N ALA A 1000 -21.12 -43.39 -3.30
CA ALA A 1000 -22.35 -42.95 -2.67
C ALA A 1000 -23.32 -44.11 -2.42
N ARG A 1001 -23.59 -44.96 -3.43
CA ARG A 1001 -24.41 -46.18 -3.26
C ARG A 1001 -23.82 -47.12 -2.22
N SER A 1002 -22.51 -47.34 -2.25
CA SER A 1002 -21.79 -48.20 -1.29
C SER A 1002 -21.87 -47.66 0.16
N LYS A 1003 -21.75 -46.33 0.32
CA LYS A 1003 -21.73 -45.62 1.60
C LYS A 1003 -23.14 -45.45 2.21
N PHE A 1004 -24.11 -45.04 1.39
CA PHE A 1004 -25.45 -44.64 1.84
C PHE A 1004 -26.56 -45.66 1.54
N GLY A 1005 -26.29 -46.69 0.72
CA GLY A 1005 -27.25 -47.75 0.41
C GLY A 1005 -28.32 -47.38 -0.62
N GLU A 1006 -28.04 -46.40 -1.48
CA GLU A 1006 -28.94 -45.91 -2.55
C GLU A 1006 -29.03 -46.82 -3.78
#